data_AF-A0A933ZSA5-F1
#
_entry.id   AF-A0A933ZSA5-F1
#
_cell.length_a   1.000
_cell.length_b   1.000
_cell.length_c   1.000
_cell.angle_alpha   90.00
_cell.angle_beta   90.00
_cell.angle_gamma   90.00
#
_symmetry.space_group_name_H-M   'P 1'
#
loop_
_entity.id
_entity.type
_entity.pdbx_description
1 polymer ?
#
loop_
_entity_poly.entity_id
_entity_poly.type
_entity_poly.pdbx_seq_one_letter_code
_entity_poly.pdbx_strand_id
1 'polypeptide(L)'
;LRAQERLGVPRGTIKATVLIETPPASFEMDEILWELKEHSAGLNCGRWDYIFSFIKKQRLDPQAVLPDRDQITMDKGFLNAYVQLLIQTCHRRGAHAMGGMAAQIPIKDDPAANEAALAKVRADKLREVKAGHDGTWVAHPGLVALAKAIFDEHVKTPNQLHKMRDEVRHSEKDLLQIPVGTRTEEGLRHSIRVSVQYLEAWLRGSGCVPLYNLMEDAATAEISRAQVWQWIHHGAALADGRRVTEAAFRSWLEEEMGRIRRQVGEERFASGRFSEARAIFERISTAERFEDFLTLPAYDLLIGEVPDAAAPVAAPAHPDPKRWDGIRRSYTVAEVEKLRGTVQIEHTLARRGALRLWDLLRSRPYVHALGALTGNQAVQMVKAGLEAIYLSGWQVAADANTAGQTYPDQSLYPADSVPTVVRRINRALQRADQVERSEGGQGRHWFAPIVADAEAGFGGPLNAYELTKAMIEAGAAAIHFEDQVASEKKCGHLGGKVLVPTSAFIRTLTAARLAADVMGVPTLLVARTDAHSAKLLMSDVDPYDAPFIEKEKGRTAEGFFHLRDGIQPAIARGLAYAPYADLIWCETSTPDLAEAREFAEGIHSRFPGKMLAYNCSPSFNWRKKLDETAIAGFQRELGELGYKFQFVTLAGFHALNYGMFQLAAGYRDRGMSAYSELQQAELAAERQGYTATRHQREVGTGYFDLVTEIVSGGAASTKALVGSTEAAQFQVSDRLAAAEAVIDEDHLLLEKLGAQLVEARRPAMYTLEELAAHLRGHFGREEARDGLHGLVSAQAPQYRGDFEEIACEHARILATLEGIVARARGGGDVAGELRGLLGTLKVHEARETEVTRKALCR
;
A
#
# COMPACT_ATOMS: atom_id res chain seq x y z
N LEU A 1 -40.97 -15.48 -6.46
CA LEU A 1 -41.96 -15.80 -5.40
C LEU A 1 -42.03 -14.73 -4.29
N ARG A 2 -40.98 -14.57 -3.47
CA ARG A 2 -40.98 -13.63 -2.32
C ARG A 2 -41.31 -12.17 -2.67
N ALA A 3 -40.87 -11.67 -3.83
CA ALA A 3 -41.21 -10.33 -4.30
C ALA A 3 -42.71 -10.18 -4.61
N GLN A 4 -43.32 -11.17 -5.27
CA GLN A 4 -44.75 -11.15 -5.59
C GLN A 4 -45.61 -11.30 -4.34
N GLU A 5 -45.22 -12.16 -3.39
CA GLU A 5 -45.90 -12.30 -2.09
C GLU A 5 -45.89 -10.98 -1.32
N ARG A 6 -44.74 -10.30 -1.29
CA ARG A 6 -44.59 -9.01 -0.62
C ARG A 6 -45.42 -7.89 -1.28
N LEU A 7 -45.69 -8.00 -2.57
CA LEU A 7 -46.48 -7.04 -3.35
C LEU A 7 -47.95 -7.46 -3.53
N GLY A 8 -48.38 -8.60 -2.99
CA GLY A 8 -49.74 -9.12 -3.16
C GLY A 8 -50.09 -9.55 -4.59
N VAL A 9 -49.09 -9.82 -5.43
CA VAL A 9 -49.28 -10.19 -6.85
C VAL A 9 -49.41 -11.72 -6.96
N PRO A 10 -50.39 -12.27 -7.72
CA PRO A 10 -50.57 -13.71 -7.87
C PRO A 10 -49.31 -14.45 -8.37
N ARG A 11 -49.06 -15.67 -7.87
CA ARG A 11 -47.99 -16.54 -8.38
C ARG A 11 -48.21 -16.85 -9.87
N GLY A 12 -47.11 -16.90 -10.63
CA GLY A 12 -47.17 -17.01 -12.11
C GLY A 12 -47.51 -15.72 -12.87
N THR A 13 -47.68 -14.57 -12.20
CA THR A 13 -47.90 -13.28 -12.89
C THR A 13 -46.67 -12.83 -13.67
N ILE A 14 -45.48 -12.88 -13.07
CA ILE A 14 -44.21 -12.61 -13.77
C ILE A 14 -43.75 -13.92 -14.39
N LYS A 15 -43.60 -13.95 -15.72
CA LYS A 15 -43.05 -15.09 -16.43
C LYS A 15 -41.76 -14.73 -17.14
N ALA A 16 -40.90 -15.72 -17.32
CA ALA A 16 -39.64 -15.59 -18.04
C ALA A 16 -39.52 -16.70 -19.10
N THR A 17 -38.98 -16.35 -20.26
CA THR A 17 -38.45 -17.32 -21.21
C THR A 17 -36.96 -17.47 -20.93
N VAL A 18 -36.48 -18.69 -20.72
CA VAL A 18 -35.07 -18.94 -20.42
C VAL A 18 -34.31 -19.15 -21.73
N LEU A 19 -33.26 -18.38 -21.94
CA LEU A 19 -32.34 -18.56 -23.06
C LEU A 19 -31.40 -19.72 -22.72
N ILE A 20 -31.42 -20.81 -23.50
CA ILE A 20 -30.53 -21.94 -23.26
C ILE A 20 -29.21 -21.70 -23.98
N GLU A 21 -28.26 -21.13 -23.26
CA GLU A 21 -27.01 -20.57 -23.83
C GLU A 21 -25.79 -21.47 -23.63
N THR A 22 -25.92 -22.62 -22.96
CA THR A 22 -24.76 -23.45 -22.62
C THR A 22 -25.03 -24.95 -22.83
N PRO A 23 -24.00 -25.75 -23.16
CA PRO A 23 -24.15 -27.20 -23.27
C PRO A 23 -24.65 -27.88 -21.97
N PRO A 24 -24.20 -27.53 -20.75
CA PRO A 24 -24.79 -28.10 -19.55
C PRO A 24 -26.29 -27.80 -19.40
N ALA A 25 -26.71 -26.56 -19.72
CA ALA A 25 -28.12 -26.20 -19.65
C ALA A 25 -28.98 -26.94 -20.68
N SER A 26 -28.42 -27.43 -21.80
CA SER A 26 -29.15 -28.27 -22.74
C SER A 26 -29.38 -29.69 -22.22
N PHE A 27 -28.58 -30.16 -21.26
CA PHE A 27 -28.78 -31.44 -20.58
C PHE A 27 -29.86 -31.36 -19.50
N GLU A 28 -30.09 -30.17 -18.93
CA GLU A 28 -30.97 -29.93 -17.78
C GLU A 28 -32.26 -29.16 -18.14
N MET A 29 -32.70 -29.19 -19.40
CA MET A 29 -33.87 -28.43 -19.85
C MET A 29 -35.15 -28.83 -19.11
N ASP A 30 -35.32 -30.11 -18.79
CA ASP A 30 -36.47 -30.61 -18.02
C ASP A 30 -36.46 -30.06 -16.59
N GLU A 31 -35.30 -30.06 -15.94
CA GLU A 31 -35.06 -29.57 -14.59
C GLU A 31 -35.28 -28.05 -14.53
N ILE A 32 -34.79 -27.30 -15.51
CA ILE A 32 -35.00 -25.84 -15.61
C ILE A 32 -36.50 -25.53 -15.68
N LEU A 33 -37.25 -26.22 -16.52
CA LEU A 33 -38.70 -26.04 -16.61
C LEU A 33 -39.41 -26.46 -15.32
N TRP A 34 -38.96 -27.55 -14.70
CA TRP A 34 -39.49 -28.05 -13.44
C TRP A 34 -39.30 -27.05 -12.29
N GLU A 35 -38.13 -26.41 -12.18
CA GLU A 35 -37.84 -25.45 -11.12
C GLU A 35 -38.60 -24.14 -11.31
N LEU A 36 -38.77 -23.69 -12.56
CA LEU A 36 -39.50 -22.46 -12.86
C LEU A 36 -41.03 -22.60 -12.78
N LYS A 37 -41.56 -23.81 -13.01
CA LYS A 37 -43.00 -24.11 -12.91
C LYS A 37 -43.84 -23.08 -13.69
N GLU A 38 -44.85 -22.51 -13.02
CA GLU A 38 -45.76 -21.48 -13.53
C GLU A 38 -45.10 -20.15 -13.91
N HIS A 39 -43.83 -19.95 -13.56
CA HIS A 39 -43.05 -18.77 -13.97
C HIS A 39 -42.33 -18.96 -15.31
N SER A 40 -42.30 -20.16 -15.88
CA SER A 40 -41.76 -20.33 -17.24
C SER A 40 -42.80 -19.94 -18.29
N ALA A 41 -42.39 -19.10 -19.23
CA ALA A 41 -43.10 -18.87 -20.49
C ALA A 41 -42.61 -19.81 -21.61
N GLY A 42 -41.47 -20.48 -21.42
CA GLY A 42 -40.81 -21.29 -22.44
C GLY A 42 -39.29 -21.28 -22.34
N LEU A 43 -38.65 -22.00 -23.26
CA LEU A 43 -37.20 -21.93 -23.49
C LEU A 43 -36.92 -21.30 -24.85
N ASN A 44 -35.76 -20.65 -25.01
CA ASN A 44 -35.32 -20.06 -26.27
C ASN A 44 -33.98 -20.64 -26.74
N CYS A 45 -33.87 -20.82 -28.06
CA CYS A 45 -32.65 -21.18 -28.76
C CYS A 45 -31.59 -20.04 -28.77
N GLY A 46 -30.76 -19.95 -27.72
CA GLY A 46 -29.64 -19.01 -27.59
C GLY A 46 -28.44 -19.33 -28.48
N ARG A 47 -28.62 -19.29 -29.82
CA ARG A 47 -27.65 -19.77 -30.81
C ARG A 47 -26.21 -19.28 -30.58
N TRP A 48 -26.01 -17.97 -30.49
CA TRP A 48 -24.67 -17.38 -30.47
C TRP A 48 -23.96 -17.66 -29.15
N ASP A 49 -24.67 -17.50 -28.04
CA ASP A 49 -24.16 -17.81 -26.71
C ASP A 49 -23.84 -19.31 -26.55
N TYR A 50 -24.66 -20.20 -27.13
CA TYR A 50 -24.40 -21.64 -27.16
C TYR A 50 -23.11 -21.98 -27.92
N ILE A 51 -22.90 -21.38 -29.10
CA ILE A 51 -21.65 -21.57 -29.87
C ILE A 51 -20.46 -21.07 -29.06
N PHE A 52 -20.55 -19.87 -28.47
CA PHE A 52 -19.48 -19.30 -27.65
C PHE A 52 -19.17 -20.18 -26.43
N SER A 53 -20.20 -20.60 -25.69
CA SER A 53 -20.06 -21.48 -24.54
C SER A 53 -19.41 -22.81 -24.93
N PHE A 54 -19.83 -23.39 -26.05
CA PHE A 54 -19.23 -24.62 -26.58
C PHE A 54 -17.73 -24.46 -26.86
N ILE A 55 -17.33 -23.46 -27.67
CA ILE A 55 -15.91 -23.26 -28.00
C ILE A 55 -15.09 -22.92 -26.76
N LYS A 56 -15.63 -22.12 -25.82
CA LYS A 56 -14.96 -21.79 -24.56
C LYS A 56 -14.76 -23.02 -23.68
N LYS A 57 -15.78 -23.87 -23.53
CA LYS A 57 -15.69 -25.08 -22.68
C LYS A 57 -14.78 -26.14 -23.30
N GLN A 58 -14.81 -26.30 -24.62
CA GLN A 58 -13.99 -27.26 -25.36
C GLN A 58 -12.66 -26.70 -25.86
N ARG A 59 -12.25 -25.51 -25.43
CA ARG A 59 -11.07 -24.79 -25.94
C ARG A 59 -9.76 -25.60 -25.90
N LEU A 60 -9.61 -26.52 -24.94
CA LEU A 60 -8.40 -27.34 -24.78
C LEU A 60 -8.44 -28.67 -25.55
N ASP A 61 -9.59 -29.05 -26.11
CA ASP A 61 -9.71 -30.29 -26.86
C ASP A 61 -9.30 -30.05 -28.34
N PRO A 62 -8.18 -30.65 -28.82
CA PRO A 62 -7.73 -30.49 -30.20
C PRO A 62 -8.67 -31.16 -31.21
N GLN A 63 -9.57 -32.03 -30.77
CA GLN A 63 -10.60 -32.63 -31.63
C GLN A 63 -11.81 -31.70 -31.79
N ALA A 64 -11.99 -30.70 -30.92
CA ALA A 64 -13.14 -29.79 -30.88
C ALA A 64 -12.92 -28.44 -31.56
N VAL A 65 -12.05 -28.38 -32.58
CA VAL A 65 -11.76 -27.15 -33.32
C VAL A 65 -12.86 -26.82 -34.32
N LEU A 66 -13.52 -25.68 -34.14
CA LEU A 66 -14.66 -25.27 -34.97
C LEU A 66 -14.24 -24.78 -36.37
N PRO A 67 -15.09 -24.96 -37.40
CA PRO A 67 -14.91 -24.37 -38.73
C PRO A 67 -15.19 -22.85 -38.73
N ASP A 68 -15.13 -22.18 -39.88
CA ASP A 68 -15.49 -20.77 -40.02
C ASP A 68 -16.87 -20.48 -39.38
N ARG A 69 -16.98 -19.37 -38.64
CA ARG A 69 -18.18 -19.01 -37.84
C ARG A 69 -19.49 -19.02 -38.65
N ASP A 70 -19.45 -18.56 -39.89
CA ASP A 70 -20.63 -18.47 -40.77
C ASP A 70 -21.15 -19.84 -41.23
N GLN A 71 -20.31 -20.87 -41.18
CA GLN A 71 -20.67 -22.26 -41.52
C GLN A 71 -21.38 -23.00 -40.37
N ILE A 72 -21.40 -22.42 -39.15
CA ILE A 72 -22.02 -22.97 -37.95
C ILE A 72 -23.51 -22.57 -37.91
N THR A 73 -24.31 -23.32 -38.66
CA THR A 73 -25.76 -23.10 -38.81
C THR A 73 -26.58 -24.08 -37.98
N MET A 74 -27.83 -23.72 -37.73
CA MET A 74 -28.71 -24.42 -36.78
C MET A 74 -29.24 -25.78 -37.27
N ASP A 75 -28.87 -26.19 -38.48
CA ASP A 75 -29.15 -27.48 -39.11
C ASP A 75 -27.94 -28.43 -39.06
N LYS A 76 -26.86 -28.06 -38.37
CA LYS A 76 -25.63 -28.86 -38.28
C LYS A 76 -25.23 -29.21 -36.85
N GLY A 77 -24.65 -30.40 -36.69
CA GLY A 77 -23.98 -30.87 -35.47
C GLY A 77 -24.80 -30.61 -34.19
N PHE A 78 -24.12 -30.08 -33.18
CA PHE A 78 -24.69 -29.80 -31.86
C PHE A 78 -25.90 -28.88 -31.90
N LEU A 79 -25.97 -27.90 -32.83
CA LEU A 79 -27.10 -26.98 -32.90
C LEU A 79 -28.37 -27.64 -33.42
N ASN A 80 -28.24 -28.59 -34.37
CA ASN A 80 -29.41 -29.33 -34.83
C ASN A 80 -29.98 -30.19 -33.70
N ALA A 81 -29.13 -30.96 -33.02
CA ALA A 81 -29.56 -31.78 -31.89
C ALA A 81 -30.22 -30.93 -30.78
N TYR A 82 -29.60 -29.78 -30.48
CA TYR A 82 -30.08 -28.81 -29.52
C TYR A 82 -31.48 -28.27 -29.84
N VAL A 83 -31.70 -27.84 -31.08
CA VAL A 83 -33.02 -27.33 -31.53
C VAL A 83 -34.10 -28.39 -31.39
N GLN A 84 -33.83 -29.60 -31.88
CA GLN A 84 -34.83 -30.68 -31.84
C GLN A 84 -35.18 -31.06 -30.40
N LEU A 85 -34.17 -31.14 -29.52
CA LEU A 85 -34.37 -31.48 -28.11
C LEU A 85 -35.11 -30.37 -27.34
N LEU A 86 -34.79 -29.10 -27.60
CA LEU A 86 -35.47 -27.97 -26.95
C LEU A 86 -36.96 -27.97 -27.25
N ILE A 87 -37.33 -28.14 -28.52
CA ILE A 87 -38.72 -28.20 -28.96
C ILE A 87 -39.44 -29.38 -28.30
N GLN A 88 -38.85 -30.57 -28.35
CA GLN A 88 -39.41 -31.78 -27.74
C GLN A 88 -39.65 -31.57 -26.24
N THR A 89 -38.65 -31.06 -25.52
CA THR A 89 -38.71 -30.87 -24.06
C THR A 89 -39.77 -29.85 -23.67
N CYS A 90 -39.82 -28.71 -24.37
CA CYS A 90 -40.82 -27.68 -24.13
C CYS A 90 -42.23 -28.23 -24.37
N HIS A 91 -42.48 -28.85 -25.52
CA HIS A 91 -43.82 -29.31 -25.89
C HIS A 91 -44.32 -30.44 -24.96
N ARG A 92 -43.44 -31.39 -24.60
CA ARG A 92 -43.77 -32.45 -23.63
C ARG A 92 -44.16 -31.90 -22.25
N ARG A 93 -43.60 -30.75 -21.87
CA ARG A 93 -43.87 -30.07 -20.59
C ARG A 93 -44.95 -28.99 -20.69
N GLY A 94 -45.56 -28.80 -21.86
CA GLY A 94 -46.58 -27.76 -22.09
C GLY A 94 -46.02 -26.33 -22.07
N ALA A 95 -44.73 -26.16 -22.34
CA ALA A 95 -44.04 -24.86 -22.42
C ALA A 95 -43.74 -24.50 -23.88
N HIS A 96 -43.57 -23.22 -24.19
CA HIS A 96 -43.28 -22.79 -25.56
C HIS A 96 -41.79 -22.89 -25.91
N ALA A 97 -41.49 -23.28 -27.14
CA ALA A 97 -40.15 -23.31 -27.72
C ALA A 97 -39.95 -22.09 -28.64
N MET A 98 -39.00 -21.22 -28.30
CA MET A 98 -38.72 -19.99 -29.04
C MET A 98 -37.46 -20.12 -29.90
N GLY A 99 -37.55 -19.69 -31.16
CA GLY A 99 -36.44 -19.65 -32.11
C GLY A 99 -35.37 -18.60 -31.78
N GLY A 100 -34.21 -18.73 -32.41
CA GLY A 100 -33.05 -17.87 -32.15
C GLY A 100 -33.13 -16.52 -32.88
N MET A 101 -32.26 -15.60 -32.50
CA MET A 101 -32.19 -14.28 -33.12
C MET A 101 -31.64 -14.35 -34.56
N ALA A 102 -32.36 -13.79 -35.53
CA ALA A 102 -31.80 -13.46 -36.84
C ALA A 102 -30.99 -12.16 -36.75
N ALA A 103 -29.68 -12.22 -37.03
CA ALA A 103 -28.73 -11.12 -36.83
C ALA A 103 -28.66 -10.10 -37.98
N GLN A 104 -29.35 -10.36 -39.10
CA GLN A 104 -29.35 -9.45 -40.24
C GLN A 104 -29.99 -8.10 -39.88
N ILE A 105 -29.48 -7.01 -40.46
CA ILE A 105 -30.06 -5.67 -40.36
C ILE A 105 -30.53 -5.17 -41.74
N PRO A 106 -31.59 -4.36 -41.82
CA PRO A 106 -32.02 -3.77 -43.09
C PRO A 106 -30.93 -2.89 -43.72
N ILE A 107 -30.67 -3.08 -45.01
CA ILE A 107 -29.68 -2.32 -45.81
C ILE A 107 -30.45 -1.27 -46.62
N LYS A 108 -30.24 0.02 -46.33
CA LYS A 108 -31.03 1.10 -46.95
C LYS A 108 -30.51 1.53 -48.31
N ASP A 109 -29.19 1.46 -48.49
CA ASP A 109 -28.50 2.10 -49.63
C ASP A 109 -28.20 1.11 -50.78
N ASP A 110 -28.58 -0.17 -50.62
CA ASP A 110 -28.44 -1.21 -51.64
C ASP A 110 -29.68 -2.14 -51.62
N PRO A 111 -30.65 -1.91 -52.52
CA PRO A 111 -31.89 -2.71 -52.58
C PRO A 111 -31.66 -4.19 -52.86
N ALA A 112 -30.64 -4.54 -53.66
CA ALA A 112 -30.36 -5.93 -54.04
C ALA A 112 -29.72 -6.69 -52.86
N ALA A 113 -28.76 -6.07 -52.18
CA ALA A 113 -28.18 -6.63 -50.96
C ALA A 113 -29.21 -6.74 -49.84
N ASN A 114 -30.10 -5.75 -49.71
CA ASN A 114 -31.19 -5.78 -48.73
C ASN A 114 -32.13 -6.96 -48.96
N GLU A 115 -32.58 -7.17 -50.21
CA GLU A 115 -33.45 -8.30 -50.53
C GLU A 115 -32.76 -9.64 -50.30
N ALA A 116 -31.47 -9.76 -50.61
CA ALA A 116 -30.68 -10.95 -50.27
C ALA A 116 -30.59 -11.20 -48.76
N ALA A 117 -30.43 -10.15 -47.95
CA ALA A 117 -30.44 -10.24 -46.48
C ALA A 117 -31.82 -10.65 -45.95
N LEU A 118 -32.90 -10.04 -46.45
CA LEU A 118 -34.28 -10.37 -46.06
C LEU A 118 -34.67 -11.80 -46.47
N ALA A 119 -34.20 -12.28 -47.63
CA ALA A 119 -34.40 -13.66 -48.06
C ALA A 119 -33.76 -14.67 -47.09
N LYS A 120 -32.58 -14.36 -46.54
CA LYS A 120 -31.95 -15.18 -45.49
C LYS A 120 -32.78 -15.21 -44.21
N VAL A 121 -33.34 -14.06 -43.79
CA VAL A 121 -34.25 -14.01 -42.64
C VAL A 121 -35.50 -14.85 -42.91
N ARG A 122 -36.09 -14.75 -44.12
CA ARG A 122 -37.25 -15.58 -44.50
C ARG A 122 -36.94 -17.06 -44.41
N ALA A 123 -35.81 -17.49 -44.96
CA ALA A 123 -35.39 -18.89 -44.92
C ALA A 123 -35.16 -19.39 -43.48
N ASP A 124 -34.53 -18.57 -42.64
CA ASP A 124 -34.30 -18.90 -41.23
C ASP A 124 -35.62 -19.06 -40.46
N LYS A 125 -36.55 -18.13 -40.61
CA LYS A 125 -37.84 -18.18 -39.89
C LYS A 125 -38.75 -19.29 -40.40
N LEU A 126 -38.73 -19.57 -41.70
CA LEU A 126 -39.42 -20.71 -42.27
C LEU A 126 -38.90 -22.04 -41.69
N ARG A 127 -37.57 -22.16 -41.53
CA ARG A 127 -36.93 -23.32 -40.90
C ARG A 127 -37.37 -23.47 -39.44
N GLU A 128 -37.39 -22.39 -38.67
CA GLU A 128 -37.82 -22.41 -37.26
C GLU A 128 -39.27 -22.88 -37.10
N VAL A 129 -40.20 -22.32 -37.89
CA VAL A 129 -41.61 -22.72 -37.85
C VAL A 129 -41.79 -24.18 -38.24
N LYS A 130 -41.11 -24.63 -39.30
CA LYS A 130 -41.17 -26.03 -39.76
C LYS A 130 -40.61 -27.00 -38.71
N ALA A 131 -39.53 -26.61 -38.02
CA ALA A 131 -38.96 -27.41 -36.94
C ALA A 131 -39.92 -27.57 -35.75
N GLY A 132 -40.75 -26.56 -35.49
CA GLY A 132 -41.79 -26.61 -34.45
C GLY A 132 -41.73 -25.50 -33.41
N HIS A 133 -40.94 -24.45 -33.61
CA HIS A 133 -40.92 -23.32 -32.66
C HIS A 133 -42.26 -22.58 -32.63
N ASP A 134 -42.70 -22.19 -31.45
CA ASP A 134 -43.94 -21.43 -31.21
C ASP A 134 -43.78 -19.93 -31.51
N GLY A 135 -42.55 -19.42 -31.44
CA GLY A 135 -42.22 -18.03 -31.74
C GLY A 135 -40.76 -17.85 -32.12
N THR A 136 -40.36 -16.61 -32.38
CA THR A 136 -39.01 -16.29 -32.88
C THR A 136 -38.52 -14.93 -32.40
N TRP A 137 -37.23 -14.67 -32.59
CA TRP A 137 -36.56 -13.42 -32.29
C TRP A 137 -35.87 -12.84 -33.53
N VAL A 138 -35.90 -11.51 -33.67
CA VAL A 138 -35.17 -10.73 -34.68
C VAL A 138 -34.34 -9.64 -33.99
N ALA A 139 -33.15 -9.35 -34.53
CA ALA A 139 -32.24 -8.34 -33.97
C ALA A 139 -32.72 -6.88 -34.18
N HIS A 140 -33.61 -6.64 -35.15
CA HIS A 140 -34.06 -5.30 -35.50
C HIS A 140 -35.60 -5.24 -35.60
N PRO A 141 -36.28 -4.22 -35.02
CA PRO A 141 -37.74 -4.11 -35.04
C PRO A 141 -38.35 -4.12 -36.45
N GLY A 142 -37.64 -3.59 -37.44
CA GLY A 142 -38.06 -3.59 -38.84
C GLY A 142 -38.23 -4.98 -39.46
N LEU A 143 -37.71 -6.04 -38.83
CA LEU A 143 -37.88 -7.43 -39.29
C LEU A 143 -39.09 -8.13 -38.66
N VAL A 144 -39.76 -7.52 -37.68
CA VAL A 144 -40.88 -8.13 -36.95
C VAL A 144 -42.03 -8.48 -37.89
N ALA A 145 -42.39 -7.58 -38.81
CA ALA A 145 -43.48 -7.83 -39.76
C ALA A 145 -43.19 -9.02 -40.68
N LEU A 146 -41.93 -9.15 -41.14
CA LEU A 146 -41.49 -10.26 -41.99
C LEU A 146 -41.50 -11.59 -41.23
N ALA A 147 -40.96 -11.61 -40.01
CA ALA A 147 -40.97 -12.80 -39.17
C ALA A 147 -42.41 -13.23 -38.84
N LYS A 148 -43.26 -12.28 -38.46
CA LYS A 148 -44.67 -12.51 -38.15
C LYS A 148 -45.43 -13.07 -39.35
N ALA A 149 -45.23 -12.53 -40.56
CA ALA A 149 -45.91 -13.02 -41.76
C ALA A 149 -45.65 -14.52 -42.01
N ILE A 150 -44.42 -14.98 -41.79
CA ILE A 150 -44.04 -16.39 -41.96
C ILE A 150 -44.69 -17.28 -40.90
N PHE A 151 -44.71 -16.82 -39.64
CA PHE A 151 -45.37 -17.55 -38.56
C PHE A 151 -46.89 -17.60 -38.77
N ASP A 152 -47.54 -16.49 -39.15
CA ASP A 152 -48.98 -16.43 -39.43
C ASP A 152 -49.37 -17.31 -40.64
N GLU A 153 -48.48 -17.43 -41.63
CA GLU A 153 -48.70 -18.29 -42.81
C GLU A 153 -48.74 -19.77 -42.41
N HIS A 154 -47.81 -20.21 -41.56
CA HIS A 154 -47.58 -21.64 -41.30
C HIS A 154 -48.11 -22.15 -39.94
N VAL A 155 -48.40 -21.27 -38.98
CA VAL A 155 -48.95 -21.61 -37.66
C VAL A 155 -50.40 -21.09 -37.60
N LYS A 156 -51.37 -22.00 -37.80
CA LYS A 156 -52.82 -21.67 -37.79
C LYS A 156 -53.48 -21.83 -36.41
N THR A 157 -52.77 -22.43 -35.47
CA THR A 157 -53.15 -22.58 -34.07
C THR A 157 -52.49 -21.48 -33.22
N PRO A 158 -52.90 -21.26 -31.97
CA PRO A 158 -52.25 -20.28 -31.10
C PRO A 158 -50.75 -20.56 -30.85
N ASN A 159 -50.35 -21.83 -30.93
CA ASN A 159 -48.99 -22.35 -30.77
C ASN A 159 -48.86 -23.72 -31.45
N GLN A 160 -47.66 -24.31 -31.41
CA GLN A 160 -47.32 -25.61 -32.00
C GLN A 160 -47.12 -26.73 -30.96
N LEU A 161 -47.64 -26.57 -29.72
CA LEU A 161 -47.48 -27.55 -28.63
C LEU A 161 -47.93 -28.98 -28.99
N HIS A 162 -48.82 -29.14 -29.97
CA HIS A 162 -49.27 -30.44 -30.47
C HIS A 162 -48.18 -31.22 -31.23
N LYS A 163 -47.07 -30.57 -31.64
CA LYS A 163 -45.93 -31.20 -32.30
C LYS A 163 -44.95 -31.77 -31.28
N MET A 164 -45.26 -32.93 -30.70
CA MET A 164 -44.48 -33.50 -29.59
C MET A 164 -43.04 -33.89 -29.92
N ARG A 165 -42.69 -34.07 -31.21
CA ARG A 165 -41.37 -34.50 -31.68
C ARG A 165 -40.95 -35.86 -31.05
N ASP A 166 -41.88 -36.80 -30.93
CA ASP A 166 -41.64 -38.12 -30.33
C ASP A 166 -40.62 -38.98 -31.08
N GLU A 167 -40.23 -38.61 -32.28
CA GLU A 167 -39.16 -39.24 -33.06
C GLU A 167 -37.74 -38.79 -32.65
N VAL A 168 -37.62 -37.68 -31.91
CA VAL A 168 -36.31 -37.13 -31.50
C VAL A 168 -35.71 -37.99 -30.39
N ARG A 169 -34.48 -38.49 -30.62
CA ARG A 169 -33.70 -39.32 -29.69
C ARG A 169 -32.24 -38.81 -29.69
N HIS A 170 -32.00 -37.65 -29.09
CA HIS A 170 -30.66 -37.11 -28.93
C HIS A 170 -30.08 -37.47 -27.56
N SER A 171 -28.80 -37.83 -27.55
CA SER A 171 -27.97 -38.04 -26.36
C SER A 171 -27.10 -36.80 -26.09
N GLU A 172 -26.42 -36.75 -24.94
CA GLU A 172 -25.46 -35.68 -24.66
C GLU A 172 -24.33 -35.63 -25.69
N LYS A 173 -23.98 -36.78 -26.32
CA LYS A 173 -22.98 -36.83 -27.39
C LYS A 173 -23.42 -36.08 -28.64
N ASP A 174 -24.70 -36.15 -29.00
CA ASP A 174 -25.24 -35.45 -30.17
C ASP A 174 -25.21 -33.92 -29.95
N LEU A 175 -25.49 -33.48 -28.72
CA LEU A 175 -25.40 -32.08 -28.28
C LEU A 175 -23.96 -31.54 -28.19
N LEU A 176 -22.96 -32.39 -28.37
CA LEU A 176 -21.54 -32.03 -28.41
C LEU A 176 -20.89 -32.29 -29.79
N GLN A 177 -21.65 -32.77 -30.77
CA GLN A 177 -21.12 -33.11 -32.09
C GLN A 177 -20.70 -31.87 -32.87
N ILE A 178 -19.42 -31.80 -33.25
CA ILE A 178 -18.87 -30.63 -33.96
C ILE A 178 -19.44 -30.53 -35.38
N PRO A 179 -19.87 -29.34 -35.83
CA PRO A 179 -20.28 -29.11 -37.21
C PRO A 179 -19.15 -29.35 -38.21
N VAL A 180 -19.46 -30.06 -39.30
CA VAL A 180 -18.53 -30.23 -40.41
C VAL A 180 -18.46 -28.94 -41.23
N GLY A 181 -17.24 -28.46 -41.49
CA GLY A 181 -16.98 -27.27 -42.28
C GLY A 181 -15.49 -27.08 -42.56
N THR A 182 -15.17 -26.00 -43.26
CA THR A 182 -13.79 -25.62 -43.60
C THR A 182 -13.28 -24.50 -42.70
N ARG A 183 -11.94 -24.35 -42.64
CA ARG A 183 -11.26 -23.26 -41.94
C ARG A 183 -10.48 -22.47 -42.97
N THR A 184 -10.78 -21.19 -43.16
CA THR A 184 -10.16 -20.37 -44.22
C THR A 184 -9.40 -19.18 -43.65
N GLU A 185 -8.42 -18.67 -44.40
CA GLU A 185 -7.72 -17.44 -44.04
C GLU A 185 -8.70 -16.26 -43.95
N GLU A 186 -9.63 -16.14 -44.91
CA GLU A 186 -10.64 -15.08 -44.90
C GLU A 186 -11.58 -15.20 -43.70
N GLY A 187 -11.97 -16.42 -43.30
CA GLY A 187 -12.75 -16.65 -42.08
C GLY A 187 -12.04 -16.11 -40.83
N LEU A 188 -10.75 -16.41 -40.69
CA LEU A 188 -9.94 -15.89 -39.57
C LEU A 188 -9.79 -14.37 -39.62
N ARG A 189 -9.49 -13.79 -40.80
CA ARG A 189 -9.39 -12.34 -40.99
C ARG A 189 -10.70 -11.63 -40.70
N HIS A 190 -11.83 -12.23 -41.07
CA HIS A 190 -13.15 -11.71 -40.71
C HIS A 190 -13.32 -11.67 -39.19
N SER A 191 -12.97 -12.74 -38.49
CA SER A 191 -13.00 -12.80 -37.02
C SER A 191 -12.11 -11.75 -36.36
N ILE A 192 -10.93 -11.47 -36.92
CA ILE A 192 -10.05 -10.37 -36.49
C ILE A 192 -10.78 -9.03 -36.61
N ARG A 193 -11.31 -8.73 -37.79
CA ARG A 193 -11.96 -7.44 -38.05
C ARG A 193 -13.18 -7.19 -37.18
N VAL A 194 -13.98 -8.23 -36.95
CA VAL A 194 -15.16 -8.16 -36.05
C VAL A 194 -14.72 -7.90 -34.62
N SER A 195 -13.76 -8.66 -34.11
CA SER A 195 -13.33 -8.56 -32.71
C SER A 195 -12.71 -7.20 -32.39
N VAL A 196 -11.86 -6.66 -33.25
CA VAL A 196 -11.24 -5.33 -33.04
C VAL A 196 -12.28 -4.22 -33.08
N GLN A 197 -13.15 -4.20 -34.09
CA GLN A 197 -14.16 -3.14 -34.20
C GLN A 197 -15.21 -3.23 -33.09
N TYR A 198 -15.56 -4.44 -32.66
CA TYR A 198 -16.45 -4.63 -31.51
C TYR A 198 -15.78 -4.13 -30.21
N LEU A 199 -14.52 -4.50 -29.95
CA LEU A 199 -13.78 -4.01 -28.78
C LEU A 199 -13.66 -2.48 -28.77
N GLU A 200 -13.39 -1.87 -29.93
CA GLU A 200 -13.31 -0.41 -30.03
C GLU A 200 -14.65 0.27 -29.68
N ALA A 201 -15.75 -0.28 -30.19
CA ALA A 201 -17.09 0.23 -29.88
C ALA A 201 -17.46 0.01 -28.41
N TRP A 202 -17.09 -1.14 -27.83
CA TRP A 202 -17.28 -1.46 -26.41
C TRP A 202 -16.54 -0.46 -25.53
N LEU A 203 -15.28 -0.17 -25.85
CA LEU A 203 -14.45 0.85 -25.19
C LEU A 203 -15.01 2.27 -25.31
N ARG A 204 -15.97 2.50 -26.21
CA ARG A 204 -16.72 3.76 -26.36
C ARG A 204 -18.13 3.71 -25.75
N GLY A 205 -18.47 2.63 -25.05
CA GLY A 205 -19.76 2.47 -24.38
C GLY A 205 -20.88 1.89 -25.25
N SER A 206 -20.57 1.26 -26.39
CA SER A 206 -21.56 0.60 -27.24
C SER A 206 -21.38 -0.91 -27.23
N GLY A 207 -22.34 -1.65 -26.65
CA GLY A 207 -22.32 -3.11 -26.57
C GLY A 207 -22.97 -3.85 -27.75
N CYS A 208 -23.42 -3.12 -28.78
CA CYS A 208 -24.05 -3.67 -29.96
C CYS A 208 -23.69 -2.82 -31.18
N VAL A 209 -23.20 -3.43 -32.26
CA VAL A 209 -22.54 -2.70 -33.36
C VAL A 209 -22.94 -3.29 -34.71
N PRO A 210 -23.41 -2.48 -35.66
CA PRO A 210 -23.64 -2.93 -37.02
C PRO A 210 -22.31 -3.08 -37.76
N LEU A 211 -21.90 -4.32 -38.05
CA LEU A 211 -20.69 -4.63 -38.83
C LEU A 211 -21.05 -5.57 -39.98
N TYR A 212 -20.65 -5.21 -41.20
CA TYR A 212 -20.85 -6.02 -42.40
C TYR A 212 -22.31 -6.45 -42.63
N ASN A 213 -23.26 -5.56 -42.35
CA ASN A 213 -24.71 -5.80 -42.44
C ASN A 213 -25.25 -6.86 -41.46
N LEU A 214 -24.51 -7.13 -40.39
CA LEU A 214 -24.92 -7.95 -39.26
C LEU A 214 -24.87 -7.10 -37.99
N MET A 215 -25.75 -7.42 -37.05
CA MET A 215 -25.66 -6.89 -35.70
C MET A 215 -24.70 -7.77 -34.89
N GLU A 216 -23.57 -7.20 -34.49
CA GLU A 216 -22.58 -7.86 -33.64
C GLU A 216 -22.78 -7.45 -32.17
N ASP A 217 -22.72 -8.43 -31.28
CA ASP A 217 -22.82 -8.30 -29.83
C ASP A 217 -21.65 -9.00 -29.14
N ALA A 218 -21.70 -9.10 -27.80
CA ALA A 218 -20.63 -9.71 -27.04
C ALA A 218 -20.44 -11.19 -27.41
N ALA A 219 -21.51 -11.95 -27.60
CA ALA A 219 -21.44 -13.36 -27.92
C ALA A 219 -20.81 -13.59 -29.29
N THR A 220 -21.18 -12.78 -30.30
CA THR A 220 -20.64 -12.94 -31.64
C THR A 220 -19.17 -12.52 -31.78
N ALA A 221 -18.77 -11.46 -31.08
CA ALA A 221 -17.37 -11.06 -30.95
C ALA A 221 -16.56 -12.13 -30.19
N GLU A 222 -17.16 -12.75 -29.18
CA GLU A 222 -16.53 -13.83 -28.42
C GLU A 222 -16.30 -15.09 -29.23
N ILE A 223 -17.25 -15.51 -30.08
CA ILE A 223 -17.03 -16.63 -31.00
C ILE A 223 -15.82 -16.31 -31.89
N SER A 224 -15.76 -15.10 -32.42
CA SER A 224 -14.71 -14.65 -33.33
C SER A 224 -13.33 -14.70 -32.65
N ARG A 225 -13.21 -14.13 -31.44
CA ARG A 225 -11.98 -14.17 -30.66
C ARG A 225 -11.63 -15.58 -30.15
N ALA A 226 -12.62 -16.38 -29.76
CA ALA A 226 -12.41 -17.76 -29.33
C ALA A 226 -11.88 -18.64 -30.45
N GLN A 227 -12.41 -18.48 -31.67
CA GLN A 227 -11.94 -19.20 -32.85
C GLN A 227 -10.49 -18.84 -33.18
N VAL A 228 -10.15 -17.55 -33.15
CA VAL A 228 -8.77 -17.08 -33.37
C VAL A 228 -7.82 -17.73 -32.37
N TRP A 229 -8.14 -17.64 -31.07
CA TRP A 229 -7.34 -18.28 -30.02
C TRP A 229 -7.21 -19.79 -30.23
N GLN A 230 -8.33 -20.48 -30.48
CA GLN A 230 -8.37 -21.94 -30.64
C GLN A 230 -7.55 -22.40 -31.84
N TRP A 231 -7.59 -21.66 -32.96
CA TRP A 231 -6.85 -22.00 -34.16
C TRP A 231 -5.35 -21.77 -34.01
N ILE A 232 -4.93 -20.71 -33.29
CA ILE A 232 -3.53 -20.48 -32.94
C ILE A 232 -3.03 -21.58 -32.00
N HIS A 233 -3.76 -21.85 -30.92
CA HIS A 233 -3.34 -22.76 -29.86
C HIS A 233 -3.21 -24.22 -30.34
N HIS A 234 -4.11 -24.68 -31.21
CA HIS A 234 -4.07 -26.04 -31.77
C HIS A 234 -3.34 -26.14 -33.10
N GLY A 235 -2.78 -25.04 -33.62
CA GLY A 235 -2.12 -24.99 -34.92
C GLY A 235 -3.03 -25.50 -36.05
N ALA A 236 -4.27 -25.02 -36.10
CA ALA A 236 -5.31 -25.54 -36.98
C ALA A 236 -4.92 -25.45 -38.46
N ALA A 237 -5.26 -26.48 -39.23
CA ALA A 237 -5.03 -26.51 -40.68
C ALA A 237 -6.14 -25.75 -41.41
N LEU A 238 -5.73 -24.79 -42.23
CA LEU A 238 -6.57 -24.08 -43.18
C LEU A 238 -6.87 -24.96 -44.41
N ALA A 239 -7.88 -24.57 -45.18
CA ALA A 239 -8.34 -25.29 -46.37
C ALA A 239 -7.25 -25.48 -47.46
N ASP A 240 -6.22 -24.63 -47.45
CA ASP A 240 -5.07 -24.72 -48.36
C ASP A 240 -3.86 -25.47 -47.76
N GLY A 241 -4.02 -26.06 -46.58
CA GLY A 241 -3.00 -26.86 -45.90
C GLY A 241 -2.04 -26.06 -45.00
N ARG A 242 -2.07 -24.72 -45.02
CA ARG A 242 -1.27 -23.91 -44.08
C ARG A 242 -1.78 -24.08 -42.65
N ARG A 243 -0.86 -24.08 -41.68
CA ARG A 243 -1.21 -24.06 -40.25
C ARG A 243 -1.25 -22.63 -39.72
N VAL A 244 -2.22 -22.35 -38.86
CA VAL A 244 -2.30 -21.07 -38.15
C VAL A 244 -1.21 -21.02 -37.08
N THR A 245 -0.44 -19.93 -37.07
CA THR A 245 0.59 -19.66 -36.07
C THR A 245 0.39 -18.25 -35.51
N GLU A 246 0.96 -17.98 -34.33
CA GLU A 246 0.93 -16.65 -33.72
C GLU A 246 1.57 -15.59 -34.64
N ALA A 247 2.65 -15.94 -35.34
CA ALA A 247 3.31 -15.04 -36.29
C ALA A 247 2.41 -14.70 -37.49
N ALA A 248 1.72 -15.69 -38.06
CA ALA A 248 0.76 -15.46 -39.14
C ALA A 248 -0.41 -14.60 -38.67
N PHE A 249 -0.94 -14.86 -37.46
CA PHE A 249 -1.98 -14.04 -36.85
C PHE A 249 -1.57 -12.58 -36.69
N ARG A 250 -0.37 -12.29 -36.16
CA ARG A 250 0.11 -10.90 -36.01
C ARG A 250 0.24 -10.18 -37.34
N SER A 251 0.71 -10.87 -38.39
CA SER A 251 0.77 -10.32 -39.76
C SER A 251 -0.62 -9.95 -40.27
N TRP A 252 -1.58 -10.87 -40.14
CA TRP A 252 -2.95 -10.64 -40.57
C TRP A 252 -3.64 -9.55 -39.74
N LEU A 253 -3.39 -9.48 -38.43
CA LEU A 253 -3.89 -8.40 -37.58
C LEU A 253 -3.42 -7.03 -38.08
N GLU A 254 -2.13 -6.87 -38.40
CA GLU A 254 -1.60 -5.62 -38.96
C GLU A 254 -2.29 -5.23 -40.28
N GLU A 255 -2.42 -6.19 -41.20
CA GLU A 255 -3.08 -5.96 -42.49
C GLU A 255 -4.55 -5.56 -42.33
N GLU A 256 -5.27 -6.24 -41.42
CA GLU A 256 -6.66 -5.92 -41.12
C GLU A 256 -6.80 -4.57 -40.40
N MET A 257 -5.87 -4.16 -39.54
CA MET A 257 -5.83 -2.80 -38.99
C MET A 257 -5.70 -1.75 -40.09
N GLY A 258 -4.84 -2.00 -41.09
CA GLY A 258 -4.72 -1.14 -42.27
C GLY A 258 -6.01 -1.08 -43.11
N ARG A 259 -6.73 -2.20 -43.23
CA ARG A 259 -8.04 -2.25 -43.90
C ARG A 259 -9.11 -1.49 -43.11
N ILE A 260 -9.18 -1.68 -41.79
CA ILE A 260 -10.11 -0.96 -40.90
C ILE A 260 -9.87 0.55 -41.01
N ARG A 261 -8.62 1.00 -40.96
CA ARG A 261 -8.24 2.41 -41.13
C ARG A 261 -8.76 3.01 -42.44
N ARG A 262 -8.63 2.29 -43.56
CA ARG A 262 -9.20 2.73 -44.86
C ARG A 262 -10.73 2.75 -44.86
N GLN A 263 -11.37 1.80 -44.18
CA GLN A 263 -12.83 1.67 -44.16
C GLN A 263 -13.49 2.74 -43.29
N VAL A 264 -12.96 3.01 -42.09
CA VAL A 264 -13.55 3.99 -41.17
C VAL A 264 -13.10 5.42 -41.47
N GLY A 265 -12.01 5.57 -42.22
CA GLY A 265 -11.39 6.87 -42.52
C GLY A 265 -10.39 7.30 -41.46
N GLU A 266 -9.41 8.09 -41.89
CA GLU A 266 -8.26 8.49 -41.07
C GLU A 266 -8.67 9.20 -39.77
N GLU A 267 -9.62 10.13 -39.88
CA GLU A 267 -10.11 10.91 -38.75
C GLU A 267 -10.81 10.03 -37.69
N ARG A 268 -11.67 9.10 -38.12
CA ARG A 268 -12.38 8.18 -37.19
C ARG A 268 -11.44 7.16 -36.57
N PHE A 269 -10.43 6.73 -37.32
CA PHE A 269 -9.43 5.80 -36.83
C PHE A 269 -8.55 6.47 -35.76
N ALA A 270 -8.09 7.70 -36.02
CA ALA A 270 -7.25 8.45 -35.09
C ALA A 270 -7.99 8.92 -33.82
N SER A 271 -9.26 9.31 -33.95
CA SER A 271 -10.11 9.72 -32.81
C SER A 271 -10.77 8.56 -32.07
N GLY A 272 -10.61 7.33 -32.56
CA GLY A 272 -11.15 6.11 -31.97
C GLY A 272 -10.22 5.45 -30.97
N ARG A 273 -10.68 4.34 -30.37
CA ARG A 273 -9.90 3.51 -29.44
C ARG A 273 -9.31 2.27 -30.12
N PHE A 274 -8.99 2.37 -31.41
CA PHE A 274 -8.54 1.23 -32.24
C PHE A 274 -7.20 0.66 -31.80
N SER A 275 -6.28 1.50 -31.33
CA SER A 275 -4.98 1.06 -30.80
C SER A 275 -5.14 0.21 -29.53
N GLU A 276 -6.03 0.63 -28.62
CA GLU A 276 -6.32 -0.10 -27.38
C GLU A 276 -7.08 -1.40 -27.67
N ALA A 277 -8.07 -1.35 -28.57
CA ALA A 277 -8.82 -2.52 -29.01
C ALA A 277 -7.89 -3.56 -29.67
N ARG A 278 -6.95 -3.12 -30.52
CA ARG A 278 -5.91 -3.98 -31.10
C ARG A 278 -5.06 -4.63 -30.02
N ALA A 279 -4.55 -3.85 -29.07
CA ALA A 279 -3.66 -4.35 -28.02
C ALA A 279 -4.35 -5.39 -27.13
N ILE A 280 -5.60 -5.12 -26.70
CA ILE A 280 -6.41 -6.09 -25.96
C ILE A 280 -6.61 -7.35 -26.80
N PHE A 281 -7.07 -7.20 -28.05
CA PHE A 281 -7.40 -8.32 -28.90
C PHE A 281 -6.20 -9.21 -29.19
N GLU A 282 -5.03 -8.62 -29.49
CA GLU A 282 -3.79 -9.35 -29.69
C GLU A 282 -3.44 -10.15 -28.44
N ARG A 283 -3.39 -9.48 -27.27
CA ARG A 283 -3.03 -10.10 -25.99
C ARG A 283 -3.92 -11.31 -25.67
N ILE A 284 -5.24 -11.15 -25.73
CA ILE A 284 -6.17 -12.23 -25.36
C ILE A 284 -6.25 -13.35 -26.40
N SER A 285 -5.85 -13.08 -27.65
CA SER A 285 -5.85 -14.07 -28.73
C SER A 285 -4.59 -14.92 -28.75
N THR A 286 -3.47 -14.41 -28.22
CA THR A 286 -2.18 -15.12 -28.18
C THR A 286 -1.79 -15.59 -26.77
N ALA A 287 -2.59 -15.27 -25.74
CA ALA A 287 -2.30 -15.68 -24.37
C ALA A 287 -2.29 -17.21 -24.21
N GLU A 288 -1.39 -17.73 -23.37
CA GLU A 288 -1.37 -19.16 -23.02
C GLU A 288 -2.65 -19.60 -22.31
N ARG A 289 -3.17 -18.74 -21.42
CA ARG A 289 -4.45 -18.93 -20.74
C ARG A 289 -5.56 -18.18 -21.49
N PHE A 290 -6.62 -18.90 -21.81
CA PHE A 290 -7.83 -18.32 -22.41
C PHE A 290 -8.54 -17.39 -21.43
N GLU A 291 -8.75 -16.15 -21.84
CA GLU A 291 -9.50 -15.13 -21.09
C GLU A 291 -10.99 -15.47 -21.04
N ASP A 292 -11.64 -15.25 -19.88
CA ASP A 292 -13.03 -15.66 -19.70
C ASP A 292 -14.00 -14.89 -20.60
N PHE A 293 -13.77 -13.59 -20.76
CA PHE A 293 -14.45 -12.73 -21.73
C PHE A 293 -13.51 -11.63 -22.24
N LEU A 294 -13.54 -11.32 -23.53
CA LEU A 294 -12.88 -10.20 -24.21
C LEU A 294 -13.24 -8.85 -23.59
N THR A 295 -14.43 -8.73 -22.98
CA THR A 295 -14.88 -7.50 -22.33
C THR A 295 -14.26 -7.28 -20.96
N LEU A 296 -13.72 -8.30 -20.28
CA LEU A 296 -13.12 -8.14 -18.94
C LEU A 296 -11.85 -7.26 -19.00
N PRO A 297 -10.87 -7.55 -19.88
CA PRO A 297 -9.77 -6.62 -20.18
C PRO A 297 -10.21 -5.23 -20.63
N ALA A 298 -11.32 -5.12 -21.36
CA ALA A 298 -11.85 -3.83 -21.77
C ALA A 298 -12.46 -3.10 -20.57
N TYR A 299 -13.06 -3.81 -19.61
CA TYR A 299 -13.50 -3.26 -18.34
C TYR A 299 -12.34 -2.85 -17.44
N ASP A 300 -11.18 -3.48 -17.53
CA ASP A 300 -9.99 -2.92 -16.88
C ASP A 300 -9.74 -1.51 -17.44
N LEU A 301 -9.78 -1.28 -18.76
CA LEU A 301 -9.66 0.08 -19.32
C LEU A 301 -10.84 1.04 -19.05
N LEU A 302 -12.01 0.54 -18.62
CA LEU A 302 -13.24 1.35 -18.43
C LEU A 302 -13.62 1.57 -16.96
N ILE A 303 -13.35 0.59 -16.10
CA ILE A 303 -13.74 0.48 -14.69
C ILE A 303 -12.50 0.42 -13.81
N GLY A 304 -11.44 -0.24 -14.28
CA GLY A 304 -10.36 -0.75 -13.44
C GLY A 304 -8.97 -0.49 -13.99
N GLU A 305 -8.69 0.70 -14.48
CA GLU A 305 -7.36 1.21 -14.85
C GLU A 305 -7.58 2.51 -15.61
N VAL A 306 -7.17 3.63 -15.03
CA VAL A 306 -6.65 4.74 -15.84
C VAL A 306 -5.34 4.20 -16.42
N PRO A 307 -5.24 3.89 -17.73
CA PRO A 307 -3.96 3.56 -18.35
C PRO A 307 -3.30 4.87 -18.76
N ASP A 308 -2.16 5.17 -18.13
CA ASP A 308 -1.01 5.89 -18.69
C ASP A 308 -1.22 7.12 -19.59
N ALA A 309 -2.19 7.95 -19.25
CA ALA A 309 -2.07 9.37 -19.48
C ALA A 309 -2.40 10.10 -18.18
N ALA A 310 -1.40 10.28 -17.33
CA ALA A 310 -1.36 11.51 -16.57
C ALA A 310 -1.49 12.63 -17.61
N ALA A 311 -2.68 13.23 -17.73
CA ALA A 311 -2.73 14.60 -18.25
C ALA A 311 -1.67 15.34 -17.42
N PRO A 312 -0.66 15.97 -18.04
CA PRO A 312 0.47 16.51 -17.30
C PRO A 312 -0.06 17.52 -16.28
N VAL A 313 -0.17 17.07 -15.04
CA VAL A 313 -0.51 17.94 -13.94
C VAL A 313 0.81 18.60 -13.58
N ALA A 314 0.90 19.93 -13.75
CA ALA A 314 1.93 20.76 -13.16
C ALA A 314 1.86 20.60 -11.64
N ALA A 315 2.48 19.53 -11.16
CA ALA A 315 2.77 19.28 -9.76
C ALA A 315 3.78 20.32 -9.28
N PRO A 316 3.88 20.56 -7.96
CA PRO A 316 4.92 21.43 -7.42
C PRO A 316 6.30 21.05 -7.97
N ALA A 317 7.07 22.06 -8.37
CA ALA A 317 8.41 21.87 -8.89
C ALA A 317 9.27 21.09 -7.87
N HIS A 318 9.99 20.09 -8.36
CA HIS A 318 10.84 19.23 -7.56
C HIS A 318 12.18 18.97 -8.29
N PRO A 319 13.34 18.98 -7.61
CA PRO A 319 14.64 18.74 -8.25
C PRO A 319 14.78 17.33 -8.84
N ASP A 320 14.23 16.32 -8.18
CA ASP A 320 14.15 14.96 -8.70
C ASP A 320 12.92 14.79 -9.62
N PRO A 321 13.11 14.47 -10.92
CA PRO A 321 11.99 14.30 -11.85
C PRO A 321 11.08 13.13 -11.49
N LYS A 322 11.57 12.15 -10.70
CA LYS A 322 10.82 10.96 -10.29
C LYS A 322 9.90 11.18 -9.08
N ARG A 323 9.86 12.40 -8.50
CA ARG A 323 9.06 12.69 -7.30
C ARG A 323 7.61 12.29 -7.45
N TRP A 324 7.06 12.43 -8.64
CA TRP A 324 5.64 12.23 -8.94
C TRP A 324 5.36 10.92 -9.66
N ASP A 325 6.36 10.06 -9.86
CA ASP A 325 6.21 8.76 -10.50
C ASP A 325 5.20 7.90 -9.71
N GLY A 326 4.21 7.36 -10.42
CA GLY A 326 3.15 6.54 -9.81
C GLY A 326 2.15 7.30 -8.94
N ILE A 327 2.22 8.64 -8.84
CA ILE A 327 1.24 9.45 -8.11
C ILE A 327 0.11 9.90 -9.04
N ARG A 328 -1.11 9.46 -8.74
CA ARG A 328 -2.35 9.84 -9.43
C ARG A 328 -3.02 11.03 -8.75
N ARG A 329 -3.61 11.89 -9.57
CA ARG A 329 -4.46 13.02 -9.17
C ARG A 329 -5.76 12.91 -9.94
N SER A 330 -6.88 13.04 -9.24
CA SER A 330 -8.23 13.04 -9.83
C SER A 330 -8.71 14.45 -10.20
N TYR A 331 -7.79 15.41 -10.25
CA TYR A 331 -8.00 16.81 -10.61
C TYR A 331 -6.86 17.30 -11.50
N THR A 332 -7.08 18.45 -12.12
CA THR A 332 -6.25 19.07 -13.15
C THR A 332 -5.46 20.27 -12.61
N VAL A 333 -4.47 20.73 -13.37
CA VAL A 333 -3.72 21.97 -13.08
C VAL A 333 -4.65 23.17 -13.00
N ALA A 334 -5.59 23.26 -13.95
CA ALA A 334 -6.50 24.39 -14.02
C ALA A 334 -7.36 24.51 -12.74
N GLU A 335 -7.71 23.37 -12.13
CA GLU A 335 -8.44 23.35 -10.85
C GLU A 335 -7.54 23.78 -9.69
N VAL A 336 -6.26 23.38 -9.68
CA VAL A 336 -5.28 23.86 -8.69
C VAL A 336 -5.11 25.39 -8.78
N GLU A 337 -4.87 25.92 -9.99
CA GLU A 337 -4.72 27.37 -10.20
C GLU A 337 -5.98 28.15 -9.80
N LYS A 338 -7.17 27.59 -10.08
CA LYS A 338 -8.46 28.19 -9.68
C LYS A 338 -8.61 28.31 -8.15
N LEU A 339 -8.02 27.40 -7.38
CA LEU A 339 -8.09 27.36 -5.92
C LEU A 339 -6.93 28.08 -5.22
N ARG A 340 -5.82 28.31 -5.92
CA ARG A 340 -4.58 28.89 -5.37
C ARG A 340 -4.69 30.36 -4.98
N GLY A 341 -5.62 31.10 -5.59
CA GLY A 341 -5.67 32.56 -5.46
C GLY A 341 -4.58 33.25 -6.28
N THR A 342 -4.45 34.57 -6.13
CA THR A 342 -3.62 35.40 -7.02
C THR A 342 -2.17 35.57 -6.57
N VAL A 343 -1.81 35.08 -5.38
CA VAL A 343 -0.47 35.22 -4.79
C VAL A 343 -0.02 33.85 -4.25
N GLN A 344 1.10 33.34 -4.75
CA GLN A 344 1.73 32.14 -4.20
C GLN A 344 2.49 32.51 -2.91
N ILE A 345 1.97 32.09 -1.76
CA ILE A 345 2.66 32.20 -0.48
C ILE A 345 3.71 31.08 -0.41
N GLU A 346 4.93 31.42 -0.02
CA GLU A 346 6.03 30.46 0.10
C GLU A 346 6.03 29.81 1.49
N HIS A 347 6.12 28.47 1.51
CA HIS A 347 6.15 27.67 2.74
C HIS A 347 7.51 26.98 2.88
N THR A 348 8.54 27.78 3.17
CA THR A 348 9.96 27.38 3.09
C THR A 348 10.29 26.12 3.90
N LEU A 349 9.82 26.02 5.14
CA LEU A 349 10.14 24.87 6.02
C LEU A 349 9.47 23.58 5.53
N ALA A 350 8.20 23.65 5.10
CA ALA A 350 7.52 22.50 4.50
C ALA A 350 8.22 22.06 3.21
N ARG A 351 8.57 22.99 2.32
CA ARG A 351 9.31 22.68 1.08
C ARG A 351 10.64 22.00 1.40
N ARG A 352 11.49 22.62 2.23
CA ARG A 352 12.82 22.09 2.56
C ARG A 352 12.73 20.74 3.28
N GLY A 353 11.80 20.59 4.22
CA GLY A 353 11.56 19.34 4.93
C GLY A 353 11.13 18.23 3.97
N ALA A 354 10.16 18.49 3.10
CA ALA A 354 9.67 17.51 2.13
C ALA A 354 10.76 17.06 1.15
N LEU A 355 11.54 18.01 0.61
CA LEU A 355 12.68 17.71 -0.27
C LEU A 355 13.71 16.82 0.45
N ARG A 356 14.11 17.20 1.67
CA ARG A 356 15.09 16.42 2.44
C ARG A 356 14.57 15.04 2.80
N LEU A 357 13.31 14.92 3.19
CA LEU A 357 12.73 13.62 3.53
C LEU A 357 12.71 12.70 2.31
N TRP A 358 12.31 13.21 1.15
CA TRP A 358 12.35 12.44 -0.10
C TRP A 358 13.76 11.93 -0.41
N ASP A 359 14.77 12.80 -0.28
CA ASP A 359 16.16 12.41 -0.50
C ASP A 359 16.59 11.33 0.50
N LEU A 360 16.32 11.51 1.80
CA LEU A 360 16.67 10.55 2.85
C LEU A 360 16.03 9.18 2.62
N LEU A 361 14.74 9.11 2.28
CA LEU A 361 14.01 7.86 2.06
C LEU A 361 14.57 7.06 0.88
N ARG A 362 15.20 7.74 -0.08
CA ARG A 362 15.82 7.12 -1.26
C ARG A 362 17.29 6.79 -1.07
N SER A 363 18.02 7.62 -0.32
CA SER A 363 19.46 7.45 -0.13
C SER A 363 19.83 6.55 1.04
N ARG A 364 18.95 6.45 2.06
CA ARG A 364 19.19 5.61 3.23
C ARG A 364 18.57 4.22 3.03
N PRO A 365 19.11 3.16 3.68
CA PRO A 365 18.43 1.88 3.77
C PRO A 365 17.01 2.04 4.34
N TYR A 366 16.89 2.83 5.42
CA TYR A 366 15.66 3.32 6.02
C TYR A 366 15.97 4.58 6.84
N VAL A 367 14.94 5.35 7.17
CA VAL A 367 14.98 6.53 8.04
C VAL A 367 14.18 6.21 9.28
N HIS A 368 14.81 6.27 10.46
CA HIS A 368 14.12 6.09 11.73
C HIS A 368 13.84 7.39 12.47
N ALA A 369 12.77 7.42 13.25
CA ALA A 369 12.37 8.58 14.04
C ALA A 369 11.74 8.18 15.38
N LEU A 370 11.71 9.13 16.31
CA LEU A 370 11.03 9.01 17.59
C LEU A 370 9.91 10.05 17.70
N GLY A 371 8.81 9.68 18.35
CA GLY A 371 7.70 10.59 18.63
C GLY A 371 8.08 11.70 19.60
N ALA A 372 8.04 12.95 19.15
CA ALA A 372 8.26 14.16 19.95
C ALA A 372 6.94 14.91 20.20
N LEU A 373 6.70 15.28 21.46
CA LEU A 373 5.57 16.11 21.89
C LEU A 373 5.98 17.52 22.34
N THR A 374 7.30 17.78 22.44
CA THR A 374 7.86 19.10 22.74
C THR A 374 8.99 19.47 21.79
N GLY A 375 9.28 20.78 21.71
CA GLY A 375 10.41 21.28 20.94
C GLY A 375 11.77 20.81 21.46
N ASN A 376 11.98 20.74 22.78
CA ASN A 376 13.26 20.28 23.34
C ASN A 376 13.51 18.79 23.08
N GLN A 377 12.48 17.95 23.11
CA GLN A 377 12.62 16.55 22.69
C GLN A 377 13.15 16.46 21.25
N ALA A 378 12.56 17.22 20.32
CA ALA A 378 13.03 17.27 18.94
C ALA A 378 14.47 17.80 18.81
N VAL A 379 14.84 18.85 19.54
CA VAL A 379 16.22 19.37 19.57
C VAL A 379 17.20 18.29 20.04
N GLN A 380 16.87 17.54 21.09
CA GLN A 380 17.75 16.46 21.57
C GLN A 380 17.80 15.27 20.60
N MET A 381 16.70 14.92 19.94
CA MET A 381 16.67 13.89 18.89
C MET A 381 17.63 14.21 17.74
N VAL A 382 17.59 15.45 17.23
CA VAL A 382 18.50 15.90 16.17
C VAL A 382 19.94 16.00 16.68
N LYS A 383 20.13 16.42 17.93
CA LYS A 383 21.46 16.50 18.57
C LYS A 383 22.13 15.14 18.73
N ALA A 384 21.33 14.11 19.04
CA ALA A 384 21.77 12.72 19.11
C ALA A 384 22.01 12.09 17.73
N GLY A 385 21.68 12.79 16.63
CA GLY A 385 21.97 12.35 15.27
C GLY A 385 20.79 11.77 14.49
N LEU A 386 19.55 11.80 15.03
CA LEU A 386 18.38 11.40 14.25
C LEU A 386 18.12 12.40 13.12
N GLU A 387 17.86 11.86 11.92
CA GLU A 387 17.70 12.67 10.70
C GLU A 387 16.24 13.08 10.43
N ALA A 388 15.27 12.58 11.21
CA ALA A 388 13.85 12.88 11.07
C ALA A 388 13.15 12.86 12.44
N ILE A 389 11.99 13.53 12.51
CA ILE A 389 11.15 13.60 13.71
C ILE A 389 9.77 13.06 13.37
N TYR A 390 9.22 12.23 14.26
CA TYR A 390 7.82 11.83 14.20
C TYR A 390 7.03 12.68 15.19
N LEU A 391 5.86 13.17 14.79
CA LEU A 391 4.94 13.89 15.67
C LEU A 391 3.66 13.08 15.78
N SER A 392 3.45 12.50 16.97
CA SER A 392 2.35 11.58 17.28
C SER A 392 1.07 12.29 17.69
N GLY A 393 -0.06 11.99 17.03
CA GLY A 393 -1.38 12.48 17.42
C GLY A 393 -1.79 11.96 18.81
N TRP A 394 -1.41 10.72 19.13
CA TRP A 394 -1.59 10.15 20.46
C TRP A 394 -0.89 10.99 21.54
N GLN A 395 0.35 11.43 21.32
CA GLN A 395 1.08 12.23 22.32
C GLN A 395 0.50 13.64 22.45
N VAL A 396 -0.01 14.19 21.35
CA VAL A 396 -0.76 15.46 21.37
C VAL A 396 -2.03 15.31 22.20
N ALA A 397 -2.82 14.25 21.99
CA ALA A 397 -3.98 13.94 22.82
C ALA A 397 -3.61 13.83 24.31
N ALA A 398 -2.51 13.13 24.62
CA ALA A 398 -2.10 12.90 26.00
C ALA A 398 -1.65 14.17 26.74
N ASP A 399 -0.82 15.02 26.11
CA ASP A 399 -0.06 16.04 26.87
C ASP A 399 0.35 17.30 26.08
N ALA A 400 -0.15 17.51 24.85
CA ALA A 400 0.29 18.66 24.04
C ALA A 400 -0.79 19.28 23.12
N ASN A 401 -2.08 19.10 23.44
CA ASN A 401 -3.18 19.65 22.65
C ASN A 401 -3.66 21.03 23.10
N THR A 402 -4.36 21.72 22.21
CA THR A 402 -4.86 23.10 22.42
C THR A 402 -6.07 23.20 23.34
N ALA A 403 -6.72 22.07 23.70
CA ALA A 403 -7.75 22.07 24.74
C ALA A 403 -7.15 22.05 26.16
N GLY A 404 -5.84 21.77 26.31
CA GLY A 404 -5.17 21.72 27.60
C GLY A 404 -5.66 20.57 28.49
N GLN A 405 -6.21 19.51 27.90
CA GLN A 405 -6.71 18.33 28.60
C GLN A 405 -5.85 17.11 28.29
N THR A 406 -5.84 16.12 29.17
CA THR A 406 -5.31 14.79 28.85
C THR A 406 -6.42 13.95 28.24
N TYR A 407 -6.23 13.52 27.00
CA TYR A 407 -7.18 12.68 26.27
C TYR A 407 -6.58 11.32 25.91
N PRO A 408 -7.42 10.27 25.80
CA PRO A 408 -7.08 9.10 25.02
C PRO A 408 -7.01 9.45 23.52
N ASP A 409 -6.31 8.63 22.75
CA ASP A 409 -6.18 8.78 21.30
C ASP A 409 -7.46 8.36 20.56
N GLN A 410 -8.41 9.30 20.50
CA GLN A 410 -9.74 9.16 19.88
C GLN A 410 -10.21 10.44 19.17
N SER A 411 -9.29 11.24 18.63
CA SER A 411 -9.60 12.51 17.93
C SER A 411 -10.44 13.52 18.75
N LEU A 412 -10.34 13.49 20.09
CA LEU A 412 -11.13 14.37 20.97
C LEU A 412 -10.62 15.82 21.00
N TYR A 413 -9.34 16.01 20.68
CA TYR A 413 -8.70 17.32 20.77
C TYR A 413 -9.01 18.20 19.55
N PRO A 414 -8.90 19.54 19.65
CA PRO A 414 -9.14 20.43 18.52
C PRO A 414 -8.14 20.20 17.39
N ALA A 415 -8.60 20.17 16.14
CA ALA A 415 -7.82 19.78 14.96
C ALA A 415 -6.56 20.65 14.69
N ASP A 416 -6.46 21.83 15.30
CA ASP A 416 -5.28 22.72 15.19
C ASP A 416 -4.12 22.34 16.14
N SER A 417 -4.33 21.34 17.00
CA SER A 417 -3.35 20.92 18.01
C SER A 417 -2.05 20.40 17.40
N VAL A 418 -2.12 19.45 16.47
CA VAL A 418 -0.92 18.90 15.82
C VAL A 418 -0.19 19.98 15.01
N PRO A 419 -0.85 20.81 14.15
CA PRO A 419 -0.20 21.94 13.49
C PRO A 419 0.51 22.89 14.47
N THR A 420 -0.07 23.14 15.65
CA THR A 420 0.55 23.96 16.69
C THR A 420 1.83 23.33 17.22
N VAL A 421 1.87 22.01 17.42
CA VAL A 421 3.07 21.29 17.85
C VAL A 421 4.12 21.20 16.73
N VAL A 422 3.72 21.01 15.46
CA VAL A 422 4.65 21.10 14.31
C VAL A 422 5.36 22.45 14.32
N ARG A 423 4.61 23.54 14.48
CA ARG A 423 5.15 24.90 14.55
C ARG A 423 6.10 25.04 15.74
N ARG A 424 5.72 24.52 16.91
CA ARG A 424 6.55 24.55 18.13
C ARG A 424 7.88 23.82 17.94
N ILE A 425 7.87 22.64 17.33
CA ILE A 425 9.08 21.86 17.01
C ILE A 425 9.97 22.66 16.06
N ASN A 426 9.43 23.15 14.94
CA ASN A 426 10.20 23.94 13.98
C ASN A 426 10.81 25.21 14.60
N ARG A 427 10.12 25.87 15.53
CA ARG A 427 10.65 27.04 16.26
C ARG A 427 11.77 26.67 17.23
N ALA A 428 11.69 25.51 17.88
CA ALA A 428 12.77 25.02 18.75
C ALA A 428 14.03 24.66 17.93
N LEU A 429 13.85 23.97 16.79
CA LEU A 429 14.95 23.67 15.86
C LEU A 429 15.56 24.95 15.28
N GLN A 430 14.73 25.95 14.95
CA GLN A 430 15.20 27.26 14.52
C GLN A 430 16.04 27.97 15.59
N ARG A 431 15.62 27.91 16.86
CA ARG A 431 16.39 28.48 17.96
C ARG A 431 17.74 27.76 18.12
N ALA A 432 17.76 26.43 18.06
CA ALA A 432 18.97 25.65 18.15
C ALA A 432 19.97 25.98 17.02
N ASP A 433 19.46 26.11 15.78
CA ASP A 433 20.23 26.56 14.61
C ASP A 433 20.84 27.95 14.82
N GLN A 434 20.04 28.90 15.29
CA GLN A 434 20.48 30.26 15.59
C GLN A 434 21.58 30.32 16.66
N VAL A 435 21.44 29.51 17.72
CA VAL A 435 22.44 29.40 18.79
C VAL A 435 23.75 28.85 18.23
N GLU A 436 23.73 27.68 17.58
CA GLU A 436 24.95 27.08 17.02
C GLU A 436 25.61 27.99 15.99
N ARG A 437 24.82 28.64 15.12
CA ARG A 437 25.33 29.57 14.11
C ARG A 437 26.00 30.78 14.74
N SER A 438 25.41 31.35 15.79
CA SER A 438 25.97 32.52 16.49
C SER A 438 27.30 32.23 17.17
N GLU A 439 27.55 30.97 17.50
CA GLU A 439 28.79 30.49 18.11
C GLU A 439 29.82 30.00 17.08
N GLY A 440 29.52 30.15 15.78
CA GLY A 440 30.42 29.78 14.69
C GLY A 440 30.28 28.33 14.20
N GLY A 441 29.35 27.54 14.74
CA GLY A 441 29.04 26.19 14.26
C GLY A 441 28.24 26.22 12.95
N GLN A 442 28.52 25.28 12.03
CA GLN A 442 27.91 25.26 10.68
C GLN A 442 27.64 23.85 10.13
N GLY A 443 27.78 22.80 10.94
CA GLY A 443 27.79 21.41 10.44
C GLY A 443 26.46 20.66 10.58
N ARG A 444 25.63 21.01 11.57
CA ARG A 444 24.44 20.21 11.91
C ARG A 444 23.22 20.62 11.09
N HIS A 445 22.47 19.63 10.61
CA HIS A 445 21.20 19.87 9.93
C HIS A 445 20.04 19.96 10.92
N TRP A 446 19.85 21.12 11.55
CA TRP A 446 18.82 21.31 12.60
C TRP A 446 17.39 21.10 12.13
N PHE A 447 17.05 21.52 10.92
CA PHE A 447 15.69 21.42 10.38
C PHE A 447 15.38 20.01 9.88
N ALA A 448 15.43 19.02 10.76
CA ALA A 448 15.05 17.65 10.44
C ALA A 448 13.57 17.60 9.98
N PRO A 449 13.25 16.86 8.90
CA PRO A 449 11.88 16.71 8.43
C PRO A 449 10.96 16.14 9.51
N ILE A 450 9.79 16.75 9.65
CA ILE A 450 8.73 16.30 10.57
C ILE A 450 7.70 15.51 9.77
N VAL A 451 7.50 14.24 10.14
CA VAL A 451 6.38 13.40 9.71
C VAL A 451 5.29 13.50 10.76
N ALA A 452 4.16 14.13 10.43
CA ALA A 452 3.11 14.49 11.37
C ALA A 452 1.82 13.69 11.18
N ASP A 453 1.15 13.43 12.29
CA ASP A 453 -0.11 12.71 12.38
C ASP A 453 -1.32 13.62 12.09
N ALA A 454 -2.08 13.30 11.05
CA ALA A 454 -3.36 13.95 10.75
C ALA A 454 -4.57 13.07 11.09
N GLU A 455 -4.34 11.94 11.76
CA GLU A 455 -5.35 10.98 12.19
C GLU A 455 -6.29 10.58 11.03
N ALA A 456 -7.59 10.52 11.29
CA ALA A 456 -8.62 10.32 10.28
C ALA A 456 -9.04 11.64 9.57
N GLY A 457 -8.29 12.73 9.75
CA GLY A 457 -8.57 14.03 9.14
C GLY A 457 -9.67 14.86 9.81
N PHE A 458 -10.11 14.50 11.04
CA PHE A 458 -11.08 15.24 11.85
C PHE A 458 -12.44 15.50 11.18
N GLY A 459 -12.84 14.67 10.21
CA GLY A 459 -14.12 14.79 9.54
C GLY A 459 -14.08 14.25 8.11
N GLY A 460 -14.59 15.05 7.17
CA GLY A 460 -14.61 14.72 5.75
C GLY A 460 -13.43 15.29 4.97
N PRO A 461 -13.45 15.20 3.63
CA PRO A 461 -12.34 15.68 2.79
C PRO A 461 -12.00 17.16 2.95
N LEU A 462 -12.97 18.02 3.30
CA LEU A 462 -12.69 19.44 3.56
C LEU A 462 -11.88 19.66 4.85
N ASN A 463 -12.14 18.87 5.89
CA ASN A 463 -11.34 18.89 7.12
C ASN A 463 -9.91 18.41 6.83
N ALA A 464 -9.76 17.34 6.05
CA ALA A 464 -8.45 16.85 5.62
C ALA A 464 -7.67 17.88 4.78
N TYR A 465 -8.36 18.62 3.90
CA TYR A 465 -7.79 19.71 3.11
C TYR A 465 -7.26 20.85 4.00
N GLU A 466 -8.08 21.37 4.93
CA GLU A 466 -7.68 22.45 5.83
C GLU A 466 -6.59 22.02 6.82
N LEU A 467 -6.68 20.81 7.37
CA LEU A 467 -5.63 20.26 8.24
C LEU A 467 -4.30 20.14 7.49
N THR A 468 -4.32 19.67 6.25
CA THR A 468 -3.11 19.60 5.41
C THR A 468 -2.49 20.99 5.19
N LYS A 469 -3.29 22.01 4.90
CA LYS A 469 -2.81 23.39 4.78
C LYS A 469 -2.17 23.87 6.08
N ALA A 470 -2.83 23.68 7.22
CA ALA A 470 -2.32 24.09 8.52
C ALA A 470 -0.99 23.40 8.87
N MET A 471 -0.84 22.11 8.54
CA MET A 471 0.43 21.37 8.70
C MET A 471 1.54 21.93 7.80
N ILE A 472 1.22 22.27 6.55
CA ILE A 472 2.17 22.88 5.61
C ILE A 472 2.62 24.26 6.10
N GLU A 473 1.68 25.10 6.54
CA GLU A 473 1.98 26.41 7.13
C GLU A 473 2.88 26.30 8.36
N ALA A 474 2.67 25.26 9.18
CA ALA A 474 3.50 24.96 10.33
C ALA A 474 4.88 24.37 9.97
N GLY A 475 5.07 23.89 8.74
CA GLY A 475 6.33 23.38 8.22
C GLY A 475 6.51 21.86 8.32
N ALA A 476 5.42 21.08 8.24
CA ALA A 476 5.51 19.61 8.16
C ALA A 476 6.10 19.16 6.81
N ALA A 477 6.94 18.11 6.85
CA ALA A 477 7.57 17.52 5.66
C ALA A 477 6.70 16.42 5.03
N ALA A 478 6.07 15.61 5.88
CA ALA A 478 5.11 14.59 5.50
C ALA A 478 3.93 14.56 6.46
N ILE A 479 2.79 14.08 5.97
CA ILE A 479 1.55 13.98 6.73
C ILE A 479 0.98 12.58 6.49
N HIS A 480 0.60 11.90 7.56
CA HIS A 480 -0.11 10.62 7.45
C HIS A 480 -1.58 10.76 7.80
N PHE A 481 -2.43 10.08 7.04
CA PHE A 481 -3.86 9.92 7.30
C PHE A 481 -4.17 8.44 7.46
N GLU A 482 -5.24 8.10 8.17
CA GLU A 482 -5.71 6.72 8.36
C GLU A 482 -7.17 6.51 7.96
N ASP A 483 -7.51 5.30 7.52
CA ASP A 483 -8.81 4.95 6.95
C ASP A 483 -9.90 4.62 7.99
N GLN A 484 -9.84 5.27 9.14
CA GLN A 484 -10.85 5.18 10.21
C GLN A 484 -11.95 6.24 10.06
N VAL A 485 -13.12 5.97 10.64
CA VAL A 485 -14.18 6.97 10.82
C VAL A 485 -13.74 7.97 11.88
N ALA A 486 -13.62 9.26 11.52
CA ALA A 486 -13.09 10.28 12.43
C ALA A 486 -13.86 10.42 13.75
N SER A 487 -15.18 10.28 13.74
CA SER A 487 -15.99 10.34 14.98
C SER A 487 -15.79 9.16 15.92
N GLU A 488 -15.20 8.07 15.42
CA GLU A 488 -14.93 6.84 16.16
C GLU A 488 -13.46 6.43 16.08
N LYS A 489 -12.56 7.37 15.76
CA LYS A 489 -11.12 7.12 15.65
C LYS A 489 -10.60 6.51 16.94
N LYS A 490 -9.67 5.57 16.83
CA LYS A 490 -8.94 5.00 17.96
C LYS A 490 -7.44 4.91 17.63
N CYS A 491 -6.61 4.79 18.67
CA CYS A 491 -5.26 4.27 18.52
C CYS A 491 -5.31 2.92 17.79
N GLY A 492 -4.35 2.69 16.89
CA GLY A 492 -4.25 1.46 16.09
C GLY A 492 -4.21 0.16 16.89
N HIS A 493 -3.83 0.23 18.16
CA HIS A 493 -3.68 -0.89 19.08
C HIS A 493 -4.86 -1.01 20.07
N LEU A 494 -5.92 -0.21 19.91
CA LEU A 494 -7.17 -0.34 20.65
C LEU A 494 -8.22 -1.12 19.84
N GLY A 495 -9.15 -1.75 20.55
CA GLY A 495 -10.35 -2.35 19.94
C GLY A 495 -11.38 -1.29 19.51
N GLY A 496 -12.42 -1.73 18.79
CA GLY A 496 -13.54 -0.86 18.41
C GLY A 496 -13.26 0.10 17.25
N LYS A 497 -12.22 -0.14 16.46
CA LYS A 497 -11.93 0.63 15.24
C LYS A 497 -13.01 0.41 14.18
N VAL A 498 -13.45 1.50 13.55
CA VAL A 498 -14.42 1.50 12.45
C VAL A 498 -13.75 2.09 11.22
N LEU A 499 -13.71 1.34 10.11
CA LEU A 499 -13.15 1.81 8.86
C LEU A 499 -14.16 2.65 8.07
N VAL A 500 -13.67 3.62 7.31
CA VAL A 500 -14.44 4.20 6.19
C VAL A 500 -14.31 3.31 4.94
N PRO A 501 -15.23 3.42 3.97
CA PRO A 501 -15.06 2.75 2.67
C PRO A 501 -13.74 3.15 1.99
N THR A 502 -13.15 2.23 1.23
CA THR A 502 -11.88 2.43 0.52
C THR A 502 -11.87 3.74 -0.30
N SER A 503 -12.92 4.00 -1.08
CA SER A 503 -13.11 5.22 -1.88
C SER A 503 -13.25 6.49 -1.04
N ALA A 504 -13.80 6.42 0.18
CA ALA A 504 -13.89 7.56 1.08
C ALA A 504 -12.49 7.98 1.56
N PHE A 505 -11.62 7.02 1.87
CA PHE A 505 -10.24 7.32 2.23
C PHE A 505 -9.40 7.83 1.04
N ILE A 506 -9.63 7.31 -0.16
CA ILE A 506 -9.02 7.86 -1.39
C ILE A 506 -9.40 9.34 -1.56
N ARG A 507 -10.62 9.75 -1.23
CA ARG A 507 -11.02 11.17 -1.24
C ARG A 507 -10.27 11.99 -0.20
N THR A 508 -9.98 11.45 0.97
CA THR A 508 -9.12 12.08 2.00
C THR A 508 -7.70 12.31 1.47
N LEU A 509 -7.07 11.28 0.89
CA LEU A 509 -5.73 11.38 0.30
C LEU A 509 -5.69 12.37 -0.88
N THR A 510 -6.72 12.35 -1.71
CA THR A 510 -6.89 13.29 -2.83
C THR A 510 -6.97 14.73 -2.32
N ALA A 511 -7.77 14.99 -1.29
CA ALA A 511 -7.91 16.32 -0.69
C ALA A 511 -6.59 16.81 -0.06
N ALA A 512 -5.87 15.93 0.63
CA ALA A 512 -4.55 16.25 1.16
C ALA A 512 -3.55 16.59 0.04
N ARG A 513 -3.53 15.83 -1.06
CA ARG A 513 -2.67 16.14 -2.21
C ARG A 513 -3.05 17.46 -2.85
N LEU A 514 -4.35 17.74 -2.99
CA LEU A 514 -4.84 18.99 -3.57
C LEU A 514 -4.40 20.18 -2.72
N ALA A 515 -4.49 20.07 -1.39
CA ALA A 515 -3.97 21.08 -0.49
C ALA A 515 -2.47 21.32 -0.70
N ALA A 516 -1.65 20.27 -0.78
CA ALA A 516 -0.21 20.42 -1.04
C ALA A 516 0.10 21.08 -2.39
N ASP A 517 -0.64 20.70 -3.45
CA ASP A 517 -0.48 21.26 -4.79
C ASP A 517 -0.93 22.73 -4.87
N VAL A 518 -2.02 23.09 -4.19
CA VAL A 518 -2.50 24.48 -4.04
C VAL A 518 -1.48 25.32 -3.29
N MET A 519 -0.92 24.78 -2.20
CA MET A 519 0.13 25.42 -1.40
C MET A 519 1.51 25.41 -2.08
N GLY A 520 1.64 24.78 -3.26
CA GLY A 520 2.85 24.78 -4.07
C GLY A 520 4.04 24.06 -3.46
N VAL A 521 3.82 23.07 -2.58
CA VAL A 521 4.87 22.32 -1.87
C VAL A 521 4.80 20.81 -2.10
N PRO A 522 5.96 20.11 -2.20
CA PRO A 522 5.97 18.68 -2.52
C PRO A 522 5.77 17.77 -1.29
N THR A 523 4.94 18.16 -0.33
CA THR A 523 4.68 17.45 0.93
C THR A 523 4.41 15.96 0.70
N LEU A 524 5.03 15.10 1.49
CA LEU A 524 4.85 13.66 1.34
C LEU A 524 3.56 13.21 2.05
N LEU A 525 2.83 12.29 1.43
CA LEU A 525 1.63 11.68 2.02
C LEU A 525 1.89 10.22 2.37
N VAL A 526 1.50 9.84 3.58
CA VAL A 526 1.52 8.44 4.03
C VAL A 526 0.09 7.97 4.22
N ALA A 527 -0.31 6.94 3.48
CA ALA A 527 -1.63 6.33 3.64
C ALA A 527 -1.53 5.16 4.62
N ARG A 528 -2.16 5.32 5.79
CA ARG A 528 -2.28 4.27 6.80
C ARG A 528 -3.58 3.51 6.62
N THR A 529 -3.52 2.18 6.73
CA THR A 529 -4.71 1.34 6.90
C THR A 529 -4.73 0.69 8.29
N ASP A 530 -5.91 0.67 8.91
CA ASP A 530 -6.18 0.00 10.18
C ASP A 530 -6.92 -1.34 10.03
N ALA A 531 -7.10 -1.81 8.78
CA ALA A 531 -7.84 -3.02 8.45
C ALA A 531 -7.24 -4.33 8.98
N HIS A 532 -5.99 -4.30 9.47
CA HIS A 532 -5.37 -5.44 10.14
C HIS A 532 -6.18 -5.95 11.33
N SER A 533 -6.75 -5.04 12.12
CA SER A 533 -7.45 -5.38 13.37
C SER A 533 -8.80 -4.67 13.54
N ALA A 534 -9.18 -3.81 12.60
CA ALA A 534 -10.51 -3.21 12.58
C ALA A 534 -11.57 -4.23 12.16
N LYS A 535 -12.64 -4.36 12.97
CA LYS A 535 -13.71 -5.34 12.78
C LYS A 535 -15.04 -4.74 12.33
N LEU A 536 -15.04 -3.43 12.09
CA LEU A 536 -16.23 -2.66 11.72
C LEU A 536 -15.94 -1.80 10.49
N LEU A 537 -16.95 -1.64 9.63
CA LEU A 537 -16.91 -0.82 8.43
C LEU A 537 -18.18 0.04 8.34
N MET A 538 -18.02 1.32 8.00
CA MET A 538 -19.12 2.28 7.96
C MET A 538 -20.19 1.96 6.90
N SER A 539 -19.79 1.45 5.72
CA SER A 539 -20.69 1.17 4.60
C SER A 539 -20.10 0.11 3.66
N ASP A 540 -20.97 -0.71 3.06
CA ASP A 540 -20.63 -1.75 2.09
C ASP A 540 -20.61 -1.27 0.62
N VAL A 541 -20.59 0.05 0.40
CA VAL A 541 -20.69 0.67 -0.93
C VAL A 541 -19.52 0.33 -1.87
N ASP A 542 -18.37 -0.07 -1.32
CA ASP A 542 -17.13 -0.21 -2.08
C ASP A 542 -16.80 -1.67 -2.43
N PRO A 543 -16.59 -2.01 -3.72
CA PRO A 543 -16.20 -3.35 -4.14
C PRO A 543 -14.89 -3.84 -3.52
N TYR A 544 -13.94 -2.97 -3.18
CA TYR A 544 -12.69 -3.37 -2.51
C TYR A 544 -12.93 -3.96 -1.12
N ASP A 545 -14.00 -3.50 -0.46
CA ASP A 545 -14.34 -3.91 0.91
C ASP A 545 -15.26 -5.14 0.92
N ALA A 546 -16.08 -5.31 -0.12
CA ALA A 546 -17.10 -6.35 -0.21
C ALA A 546 -16.62 -7.80 0.11
N PRO A 547 -15.43 -8.26 -0.30
CA PRO A 547 -14.95 -9.62 0.02
C PRO A 547 -14.69 -9.88 1.51
N PHE A 548 -14.60 -8.81 2.31
CA PHE A 548 -14.23 -8.87 3.71
C PHE A 548 -15.43 -8.63 4.65
N ILE A 549 -16.60 -8.28 4.11
CA ILE A 549 -17.80 -8.00 4.90
C ILE A 549 -18.50 -9.31 5.30
N GLU A 550 -18.70 -9.48 6.61
CA GLU A 550 -19.38 -10.63 7.22
C GLU A 550 -20.90 -10.39 7.26
N LYS A 551 -21.53 -10.41 6.08
CA LYS A 551 -22.97 -10.05 5.91
C LYS A 551 -23.91 -10.88 6.78
N GLU A 552 -23.55 -12.10 7.11
CA GLU A 552 -24.30 -13.03 7.96
C GLU A 552 -24.42 -12.55 9.42
N LYS A 553 -23.48 -11.70 9.90
CA LYS A 553 -23.55 -11.12 11.25
C LYS A 553 -24.52 -9.94 11.34
N GLY A 554 -25.09 -9.51 10.23
CA GLY A 554 -25.95 -8.33 10.17
C GLY A 554 -25.16 -7.03 10.40
N ARG A 555 -25.85 -6.01 10.92
CA ARG A 555 -25.24 -4.72 11.29
C ARG A 555 -25.28 -4.53 12.79
N THR A 556 -24.34 -3.74 13.32
CA THR A 556 -24.38 -3.29 14.72
C THR A 556 -25.57 -2.37 14.97
N ALA A 557 -25.84 -2.04 16.24
CA ALA A 557 -26.93 -1.13 16.61
C ALA A 557 -26.75 0.28 16.03
N GLU A 558 -25.50 0.72 15.88
CA GLU A 558 -25.08 1.98 15.27
C GLU A 558 -25.19 1.96 13.73
N GLY A 559 -25.39 0.77 13.15
CA GLY A 559 -25.54 0.57 11.70
C GLY A 559 -24.26 0.20 10.97
N PHE A 560 -23.15 -0.08 11.66
CA PHE A 560 -21.90 -0.53 11.05
C PHE A 560 -21.96 -1.97 10.59
N PHE A 561 -21.20 -2.30 9.55
CA PHE A 561 -21.02 -3.65 9.05
C PHE A 561 -19.90 -4.36 9.81
N HIS A 562 -20.04 -5.66 10.04
CA HIS A 562 -18.95 -6.49 10.52
C HIS A 562 -17.95 -6.78 9.39
N LEU A 563 -16.67 -6.65 9.70
CA LEU A 563 -15.56 -6.85 8.78
C LEU A 563 -14.64 -7.94 9.33
N ARG A 564 -14.24 -8.88 8.46
CA ARG A 564 -13.16 -9.82 8.73
C ARG A 564 -11.83 -9.06 8.68
N ASP A 565 -11.17 -8.96 9.83
CA ASP A 565 -9.87 -8.34 10.01
C ASP A 565 -8.72 -9.23 9.49
N GLY A 566 -7.54 -8.63 9.33
CA GLY A 566 -6.30 -9.34 9.03
C GLY A 566 -5.44 -8.66 7.96
N ILE A 567 -4.35 -9.33 7.57
CA ILE A 567 -3.39 -8.76 6.61
C ILE A 567 -3.96 -8.62 5.19
N GLN A 568 -4.86 -9.52 4.79
CA GLN A 568 -5.46 -9.53 3.45
C GLN A 568 -6.32 -8.30 3.12
N PRO A 569 -7.28 -7.85 3.97
CA PRO A 569 -7.97 -6.58 3.74
C PRO A 569 -7.01 -5.39 3.80
N ALA A 570 -5.95 -5.44 4.62
CA ALA A 570 -4.93 -4.39 4.65
C ALA A 570 -4.15 -4.30 3.34
N ILE A 571 -3.74 -5.43 2.75
CA ILE A 571 -3.08 -5.48 1.43
C ILE A 571 -4.02 -4.93 0.36
N ALA A 572 -5.28 -5.38 0.32
CA ALA A 572 -6.26 -4.91 -0.67
C ALA A 572 -6.45 -3.39 -0.62
N ARG A 573 -6.57 -2.83 0.58
CA ARG A 573 -6.66 -1.38 0.81
C ARG A 573 -5.37 -0.66 0.47
N GLY A 574 -4.22 -1.17 0.91
CA GLY A 574 -2.92 -0.60 0.58
C GLY A 574 -2.66 -0.53 -0.92
N LEU A 575 -3.08 -1.54 -1.68
CA LEU A 575 -3.04 -1.54 -3.15
C LEU A 575 -3.94 -0.46 -3.75
N ALA A 576 -5.14 -0.23 -3.21
CA ALA A 576 -6.04 0.84 -3.65
C ALA A 576 -5.48 2.24 -3.33
N TYR A 577 -4.76 2.38 -2.21
CA TYR A 577 -4.21 3.66 -1.76
C TYR A 577 -2.87 4.01 -2.41
N ALA A 578 -2.11 3.01 -2.86
CA ALA A 578 -0.79 3.17 -3.46
C ALA A 578 -0.70 4.32 -4.49
N PRO A 579 -1.62 4.47 -5.46
CA PRO A 579 -1.51 5.57 -6.42
C PRO A 579 -1.68 6.97 -5.82
N TYR A 580 -2.23 7.12 -4.62
CA TYR A 580 -2.59 8.41 -4.03
C TYR A 580 -1.66 8.85 -2.89
N ALA A 581 -0.71 7.99 -2.49
CA ALA A 581 0.23 8.24 -1.40
C ALA A 581 1.68 7.97 -1.80
N ASP A 582 2.62 8.62 -1.12
CA ASP A 582 4.05 8.43 -1.32
C ASP A 582 4.56 7.20 -0.57
N LEU A 583 4.01 6.96 0.63
CA LEU A 583 4.27 5.77 1.43
C LEU A 583 2.97 5.10 1.86
N ILE A 584 3.01 3.77 2.07
CA ILE A 584 1.90 2.99 2.63
C ILE A 584 2.31 2.43 4.00
N TRP A 585 1.38 2.49 4.95
CA TRP A 585 1.54 1.96 6.30
C TRP A 585 0.37 1.04 6.64
N CYS A 586 0.67 -0.19 7.06
CA CYS A 586 -0.30 -1.05 7.74
C CYS A 586 -0.01 -1.02 9.25
N GLU A 587 -0.99 -0.62 10.07
CA GLU A 587 -0.87 -0.85 11.50
C GLU A 587 -1.00 -2.35 11.78
N THR A 588 -0.19 -2.89 12.70
CA THR A 588 -0.21 -4.33 13.06
C THR A 588 -0.46 -4.52 14.55
N SER A 589 -0.86 -5.74 14.93
CA SER A 589 -1.13 -6.07 16.34
C SER A 589 0.11 -6.59 17.09
N THR A 590 1.16 -6.97 16.37
CA THR A 590 2.44 -7.47 16.93
C THR A 590 3.63 -7.05 16.06
N PRO A 591 4.85 -6.97 16.65
CA PRO A 591 6.07 -6.75 15.89
C PRO A 591 6.50 -8.06 15.21
N ASP A 592 5.88 -8.38 14.07
CA ASP A 592 6.09 -9.63 13.33
C ASP A 592 6.68 -9.35 11.93
N LEU A 593 7.88 -9.86 11.67
CA LEU A 593 8.59 -9.68 10.41
C LEU A 593 8.01 -10.52 9.26
N ALA A 594 7.38 -11.66 9.56
CA ALA A 594 6.74 -12.48 8.54
C ALA A 594 5.49 -11.78 8.00
N GLU A 595 4.67 -11.20 8.88
CA GLU A 595 3.52 -10.40 8.49
C GLU A 595 3.92 -9.12 7.76
N ALA A 596 4.99 -8.45 8.21
CA ALA A 596 5.56 -7.30 7.50
C ALA A 596 6.02 -7.69 6.08
N ARG A 597 6.65 -8.85 5.92
CA ARG A 597 7.05 -9.37 4.61
C ARG A 597 5.85 -9.66 3.71
N GLU A 598 4.82 -10.33 4.23
CA GLU A 598 3.59 -10.62 3.47
C GLU A 598 2.93 -9.33 2.97
N PHE A 599 2.84 -8.31 3.82
CA PHE A 599 2.32 -7.01 3.41
C PHE A 599 3.17 -6.35 2.32
N ALA A 600 4.50 -6.30 2.53
CA ALA A 600 5.42 -5.69 1.58
C ALA A 600 5.36 -6.36 0.21
N GLU A 601 5.43 -7.69 0.16
CA GLU A 601 5.31 -8.49 -1.06
C GLU A 601 3.94 -8.29 -1.73
N GLY A 602 2.86 -8.24 -0.93
CA GLY A 602 1.51 -7.94 -1.40
C GLY A 602 1.43 -6.61 -2.14
N ILE A 603 1.99 -5.53 -1.56
CA ILE A 603 2.02 -4.21 -2.20
C ILE A 603 2.94 -4.19 -3.42
N HIS A 604 4.15 -4.73 -3.30
CA HIS A 604 5.17 -4.69 -4.36
C HIS A 604 4.82 -5.58 -5.55
N SER A 605 3.93 -6.57 -5.39
CA SER A 605 3.42 -7.37 -6.51
C SER A 605 2.74 -6.53 -7.60
N ARG A 606 2.14 -5.39 -7.24
CA ARG A 606 1.53 -4.45 -8.19
C ARG A 606 2.27 -3.11 -8.28
N PHE A 607 2.90 -2.68 -7.21
CA PHE A 607 3.66 -1.42 -7.17
C PHE A 607 5.11 -1.68 -6.73
N PRO A 608 5.96 -2.26 -7.60
CA PRO A 608 7.35 -2.53 -7.26
C PRO A 608 8.08 -1.28 -6.77
N GLY A 609 8.76 -1.39 -5.63
CA GLY A 609 9.50 -0.28 -5.04
C GLY A 609 8.65 0.78 -4.32
N LYS A 610 7.33 0.57 -4.16
CA LYS A 610 6.49 1.46 -3.36
C LYS A 610 7.03 1.53 -1.94
N MET A 611 7.37 2.73 -1.47
CA MET A 611 7.93 2.90 -0.13
C MET A 611 6.88 2.59 0.94
N LEU A 612 7.30 1.93 2.00
CA LEU A 612 6.44 1.55 3.11
C LEU A 612 6.89 2.29 4.38
N ALA A 613 5.97 2.41 5.35
CA ALA A 613 6.27 2.89 6.69
C ALA A 613 5.83 1.90 7.76
N TYR A 614 6.59 1.82 8.85
CA TYR A 614 6.36 0.87 9.94
C TYR A 614 6.38 1.55 11.31
N ASN A 615 5.35 1.28 12.11
CA ASN A 615 5.28 1.72 13.50
C ASN A 615 5.92 0.67 14.42
N CYS A 616 7.11 0.98 14.95
CA CYS A 616 7.74 0.23 16.02
C CYS A 616 7.06 0.59 17.36
N SER A 617 5.81 0.16 17.51
CA SER A 617 4.90 0.63 18.54
C SER A 617 5.34 0.25 19.97
N PRO A 618 5.34 1.21 20.92
CA PRO A 618 5.47 0.91 22.36
C PRO A 618 4.26 0.19 22.95
N SER A 619 3.13 0.11 22.23
CA SER A 619 2.00 -0.73 22.64
C SER A 619 2.31 -2.22 22.54
N PHE A 620 3.40 -2.59 21.87
CA PHE A 620 3.93 -3.95 21.90
C PHE A 620 4.76 -4.20 23.16
N ASN A 621 4.58 -5.37 23.76
CA ASN A 621 5.57 -5.89 24.72
C ASN A 621 6.68 -6.61 23.94
N TRP A 622 7.73 -5.86 23.59
CA TRP A 622 8.82 -6.31 22.73
C TRP A 622 9.50 -7.60 23.22
N ARG A 623 10.02 -7.61 24.47
CA ARG A 623 10.68 -8.79 25.05
C ARG A 623 9.77 -9.99 25.29
N LYS A 624 8.45 -9.78 25.33
CA LYS A 624 7.48 -10.90 25.38
C LYS A 624 7.30 -11.58 24.02
N LYS A 625 7.57 -10.86 22.93
CA LYS A 625 7.31 -11.31 21.55
C LYS A 625 8.57 -11.70 20.80
N LEU A 626 9.67 -11.01 21.04
CA LEU A 626 10.94 -11.17 20.34
C LEU A 626 12.07 -11.31 21.35
N ASP A 627 13.08 -12.11 20.99
CA ASP A 627 14.35 -12.15 21.72
C ASP A 627 15.24 -10.95 21.37
N GLU A 628 16.36 -10.79 22.09
CA GLU A 628 17.25 -9.64 21.92
C GLU A 628 17.92 -9.59 20.54
N THR A 629 18.18 -10.75 19.92
CA THR A 629 18.80 -10.82 18.58
C THR A 629 17.82 -10.33 17.53
N ALA A 630 16.57 -10.80 17.60
CA ALA A 630 15.49 -10.37 16.72
C ALA A 630 15.19 -8.86 16.88
N ILE A 631 15.15 -8.34 18.12
CA ILE A 631 14.97 -6.90 18.37
C ILE A 631 16.10 -6.09 17.74
N ALA A 632 17.36 -6.51 17.89
CA ALA A 632 18.51 -5.80 17.33
C ALA A 632 18.54 -5.81 15.78
N GLY A 633 17.98 -6.84 15.14
CA GLY A 633 17.87 -6.95 13.68
C GLY A 633 16.63 -6.28 13.07
N PHE A 634 15.59 -6.06 13.87
CA PHE A 634 14.23 -5.77 13.41
C PHE A 634 14.13 -4.63 12.38
N GLN A 635 14.67 -3.45 12.69
CA GLN A 635 14.57 -2.29 11.80
C GLN A 635 15.36 -2.47 10.50
N ARG A 636 16.50 -3.17 10.56
CA ARG A 636 17.33 -3.45 9.39
C ARG A 636 16.59 -4.37 8.42
N GLU A 637 15.99 -5.44 8.94
CA GLU A 637 15.20 -6.39 8.14
C GLU A 637 13.96 -5.73 7.53
N LEU A 638 13.27 -4.86 8.28
CA LEU A 638 12.20 -4.03 7.72
C LEU A 638 12.70 -3.13 6.57
N GLY A 639 13.88 -2.54 6.71
CA GLY A 639 14.49 -1.69 5.67
C GLY A 639 14.73 -2.45 4.36
N GLU A 640 15.13 -3.71 4.44
CA GLU A 640 15.33 -4.61 3.28
C GLU A 640 14.03 -4.95 2.56
N LEU A 641 12.91 -4.97 3.29
CA LEU A 641 11.55 -5.19 2.77
C LEU A 641 10.92 -3.92 2.15
N GLY A 642 11.62 -2.78 2.18
CA GLY A 642 11.11 -1.52 1.63
C GLY A 642 10.37 -0.62 2.62
N TYR A 643 10.41 -0.92 3.93
CA TYR A 643 9.97 -0.01 4.98
C TYR A 643 11.00 1.11 5.19
N LYS A 644 10.89 2.14 4.35
CA LYS A 644 11.82 3.27 4.28
C LYS A 644 11.64 4.29 5.40
N PHE A 645 10.47 4.36 6.03
CA PHE A 645 10.26 5.18 7.21
C PHE A 645 9.83 4.33 8.40
N GLN A 646 10.55 4.39 9.51
CA GLN A 646 10.28 3.57 10.69
C GLN A 646 10.24 4.47 11.92
N PHE A 647 9.29 4.28 12.82
CA PHE A 647 9.14 5.23 13.92
C PHE A 647 8.59 4.60 15.19
N VAL A 648 9.04 5.11 16.34
CA VAL A 648 8.50 4.76 17.65
C VAL A 648 7.53 5.85 18.08
N THR A 649 6.24 5.59 17.90
CA THR A 649 5.15 6.56 18.11
C THR A 649 5.16 7.23 19.48
N LEU A 650 5.32 6.47 20.57
CA LEU A 650 5.15 6.95 21.95
C LEU A 650 6.46 7.18 22.71
N ALA A 651 7.60 7.26 22.01
CA ALA A 651 8.92 7.40 22.64
C ALA A 651 9.01 8.59 23.61
N GLY A 652 8.63 9.79 23.17
CA GLY A 652 8.62 11.00 24.00
C GLY A 652 7.75 10.89 25.25
N PHE A 653 6.58 10.27 25.16
CA PHE A 653 5.70 10.06 26.32
C PHE A 653 6.33 9.14 27.36
N HIS A 654 6.84 7.97 26.94
CA HIS A 654 7.47 7.03 27.85
C HIS A 654 8.75 7.60 28.47
N ALA A 655 9.60 8.27 27.68
CA ALA A 655 10.82 8.90 28.18
C ALA A 655 10.53 10.01 29.21
N LEU A 656 9.55 10.88 28.93
CA LEU A 656 9.14 11.97 29.81
C LEU A 656 8.58 11.44 31.13
N ASN A 657 7.59 10.54 31.06
CA ASN A 657 6.91 10.05 32.25
C ASN A 657 7.83 9.19 33.12
N TYR A 658 8.60 8.28 32.52
CA TYR A 658 9.52 7.43 33.28
C TYR A 658 10.65 8.23 33.91
N GLY A 659 11.28 9.14 33.15
CA GLY A 659 12.35 10.00 33.66
C GLY A 659 11.89 10.85 34.84
N MET A 660 10.74 11.50 34.72
CA MET A 660 10.18 12.32 35.80
C MET A 660 9.74 11.47 37.00
N PHE A 661 9.16 10.29 36.78
CA PHE A 661 8.77 9.39 37.87
C PHE A 661 9.99 8.91 38.68
N GLN A 662 11.07 8.50 38.01
CA GLN A 662 12.31 8.08 38.68
C GLN A 662 12.92 9.23 39.48
N LEU A 663 13.00 10.43 38.88
CA LEU A 663 13.51 11.62 39.57
C LEU A 663 12.66 11.97 40.79
N ALA A 664 11.33 12.02 40.65
CA ALA A 664 10.43 12.36 41.74
C ALA A 664 10.45 11.32 42.88
N ALA A 665 10.52 10.03 42.54
CA ALA A 665 10.66 8.95 43.51
C ALA A 665 12.00 9.07 44.27
N GLY A 666 13.10 9.24 43.55
CA GLY A 666 14.42 9.46 44.15
C GLY A 666 14.48 10.72 45.00
N TYR A 667 13.85 11.82 44.56
CA TYR A 667 13.83 13.09 45.27
C TYR A 667 13.00 13.03 46.54
N ARG A 668 11.87 12.31 46.54
CA ARG A 668 11.09 12.03 47.75
C ARG A 668 11.94 11.32 48.81
N ASP A 669 12.77 10.37 48.39
CA ASP A 669 13.52 9.50 49.30
C ASP A 669 14.87 10.10 49.74
N ARG A 670 15.54 10.84 48.86
CA ARG A 670 16.95 11.28 49.03
C ARG A 670 17.19 12.76 48.69
N GLY A 671 16.14 13.53 48.41
CA GLY A 671 16.22 14.97 48.14
C GLY A 671 17.24 15.31 47.06
N MET A 672 18.12 16.27 47.35
CA MET A 672 19.11 16.78 46.40
C MET A 672 20.08 15.74 45.87
N SER A 673 20.33 14.62 46.57
CA SER A 673 21.18 13.54 46.06
C SER A 673 20.64 12.97 44.76
N ALA A 674 19.33 12.74 44.67
CA ALA A 674 18.70 12.21 43.45
C ALA A 674 18.78 13.20 42.27
N TYR A 675 18.67 14.51 42.55
CA TYR A 675 18.85 15.53 41.51
C TYR A 675 20.31 15.67 41.08
N SER A 676 21.25 15.59 42.03
CA SER A 676 22.68 15.63 41.74
C SER A 676 23.11 14.46 40.85
N GLU A 677 22.57 13.26 41.06
CA GLU A 677 22.82 12.10 40.19
C GLU A 677 22.37 12.34 38.75
N LEU A 678 21.20 12.96 38.56
CA LEU A 678 20.75 13.38 37.22
C LEU A 678 21.73 14.39 36.61
N GLN A 679 22.16 15.40 37.36
CA GLN A 679 23.12 16.40 36.87
C GLN A 679 24.48 15.78 36.53
N GLN A 680 24.97 14.83 37.32
CA GLN A 680 26.21 14.12 37.02
C GLN A 680 26.08 13.25 35.77
N ALA A 681 24.91 12.60 35.58
CA ALA A 681 24.62 11.87 34.35
C ALA A 681 24.58 12.80 33.11
N GLU A 682 24.06 14.03 33.25
CA GLU A 682 24.08 15.06 32.20
C GLU A 682 25.50 15.49 31.84
N LEU A 683 26.34 15.78 32.85
CA LEU A 683 27.76 16.10 32.65
C LEU A 683 28.49 14.96 31.95
N ALA A 684 28.26 13.71 32.37
CA ALA A 684 28.85 12.53 31.74
C ALA A 684 28.36 12.30 30.30
N ALA A 685 27.18 12.81 29.93
CA ALA A 685 26.65 12.75 28.58
C ALA A 685 27.23 13.82 27.64
N GLU A 686 27.91 14.86 28.15
CA GLU A 686 28.49 15.92 27.30
C GLU A 686 29.50 15.37 26.29
N ARG A 687 30.26 14.31 26.66
CA ARG A 687 31.19 13.61 25.75
C ARG A 687 30.51 12.99 24.52
N GLN A 688 29.21 12.71 24.63
CA GLN A 688 28.39 12.17 23.54
C GLN A 688 27.72 13.29 22.70
N GLY A 689 28.00 14.56 23.02
CA GLY A 689 27.43 15.72 22.34
C GLY A 689 26.18 16.31 23.00
N TYR A 690 25.82 15.87 24.22
CA TYR A 690 24.81 16.53 25.05
C TYR A 690 25.29 17.93 25.49
N THR A 691 24.39 18.91 25.59
CA THR A 691 24.78 20.26 26.02
C THR A 691 23.78 20.97 26.92
N ALA A 692 22.65 20.33 27.25
CA ALA A 692 21.58 21.01 27.98
C ALA A 692 21.88 21.18 29.48
N THR A 693 22.96 20.59 30.00
CA THR A 693 23.53 20.92 31.32
C THR A 693 23.72 22.43 31.47
N ARG A 694 24.21 23.07 30.40
CA ARG A 694 24.29 24.54 30.23
C ARG A 694 22.97 25.07 29.68
N HIS A 695 21.95 25.00 30.51
CA HIS A 695 20.57 25.26 30.16
C HIS A 695 20.31 26.71 29.72
N GLN A 696 21.07 27.71 30.21
CA GLN A 696 20.94 29.11 29.79
C GLN A 696 21.39 29.25 28.34
N ARG A 697 22.58 28.73 28.00
CA ARG A 697 23.04 28.64 26.61
C ARG A 697 22.06 27.87 25.74
N GLU A 698 21.57 26.71 26.19
CA GLU A 698 20.72 25.80 25.41
C GLU A 698 19.43 26.48 24.91
N VAL A 699 18.81 27.35 25.73
CA VAL A 699 17.59 28.10 25.36
C VAL A 699 17.88 29.43 24.65
N GLY A 700 19.16 29.77 24.47
CA GLY A 700 19.61 30.88 23.64
C GLY A 700 19.93 32.18 24.37
N THR A 701 20.25 32.14 25.68
CA THR A 701 20.67 33.34 26.42
C THR A 701 21.84 34.05 25.72
N GLY A 702 22.87 33.30 25.28
CA GLY A 702 24.00 33.88 24.52
C GLY A 702 23.60 34.50 23.18
N TYR A 703 22.61 33.91 22.48
CA TYR A 703 22.08 34.48 21.25
C TYR A 703 21.38 35.82 21.51
N PHE A 704 20.57 35.92 22.57
CA PHE A 704 19.87 37.16 22.90
C PHE A 704 20.81 38.23 23.49
N ASP A 705 21.87 37.84 24.18
CA ASP A 705 22.96 38.75 24.57
C ASP A 705 23.62 39.37 23.33
N LEU A 706 23.88 38.55 22.29
CA LEU A 706 24.43 39.06 21.02
C LEU A 706 23.48 40.05 20.34
N VAL A 707 22.16 39.77 20.34
CA VAL A 707 21.16 40.72 19.81
C VAL A 707 21.21 42.03 20.60
N THR A 708 21.27 41.96 21.93
CA THR A 708 21.31 43.13 22.81
C THR A 708 22.59 43.96 22.60
N GLU A 709 23.74 43.28 22.46
CA GLU A 709 25.02 43.89 22.14
C GLU A 709 24.97 44.65 20.81
N ILE A 710 24.42 44.04 19.76
CA ILE A 710 24.33 44.65 18.42
C ILE A 710 23.39 45.86 18.43
N VAL A 711 22.18 45.72 19.02
CA VAL A 711 21.19 46.81 19.08
C VAL A 711 21.71 48.01 19.88
N SER A 712 22.53 47.76 20.90
CA SER A 712 23.15 48.82 21.70
C SER A 712 24.45 49.39 21.11
N GLY A 713 24.92 48.90 19.97
CA GLY A 713 26.21 49.30 19.39
C GLY A 713 27.42 48.93 20.27
N GLY A 714 27.31 47.85 21.05
CA GLY A 714 28.37 47.38 21.97
C GLY A 714 28.34 47.98 23.38
N ALA A 715 27.32 48.77 23.72
CA ALA A 715 27.22 49.48 25.00
C ALA A 715 26.31 48.78 26.04
N ALA A 716 25.88 47.55 25.79
CA ALA A 716 24.93 46.84 26.66
C ALA A 716 25.53 46.52 28.03
N SER A 717 24.93 47.06 29.09
CA SER A 717 25.27 46.77 30.49
C SER A 717 24.42 45.66 31.13
N THR A 718 23.38 45.19 30.45
CA THR A 718 22.38 44.23 30.97
C THR A 718 22.42 42.89 30.25
N LYS A 719 23.60 42.45 29.82
CA LYS A 719 23.80 41.09 29.28
C LYS A 719 23.61 40.06 30.39
N ALA A 720 23.06 38.91 30.05
CA ALA A 720 22.62 37.90 31.01
C ALA A 720 23.68 36.83 31.28
N LEU A 721 24.49 36.43 30.29
CA LEU A 721 25.44 35.32 30.44
C LEU A 721 26.68 35.73 31.25
N VAL A 722 27.16 36.96 31.04
CA VAL A 722 28.31 37.52 31.78
C VAL A 722 27.91 37.74 33.23
N GLY A 723 28.64 37.12 34.17
CA GLY A 723 28.32 37.16 35.60
C GLY A 723 27.25 36.17 36.04
N SER A 724 26.78 35.28 35.16
CA SER A 724 25.86 34.19 35.52
C SER A 724 26.58 33.06 36.28
N THR A 725 25.82 32.30 37.08
CA THR A 725 26.32 31.07 37.73
C THR A 725 26.74 30.02 36.72
N GLU A 726 26.06 29.93 35.56
CA GLU A 726 26.44 29.03 34.47
C GLU A 726 27.87 29.32 33.98
N ALA A 727 28.21 30.59 33.76
CA ALA A 727 29.56 30.99 33.34
C ALA A 727 30.64 30.73 34.40
N ALA A 728 30.26 30.75 35.69
CA ALA A 728 31.17 30.58 36.81
C ALA A 728 31.40 29.11 37.22
N GLN A 729 30.37 28.25 37.14
CA GLN A 729 30.35 26.94 37.80
C GLN A 729 30.32 25.74 36.83
N PHE A 730 30.35 25.97 35.52
CA PHE A 730 30.31 24.90 34.52
C PHE A 730 31.53 25.00 33.58
N GLN A 731 32.72 25.21 34.16
CA GLN A 731 33.99 25.37 33.42
C GLN A 731 34.70 24.02 33.20
N VAL A 732 35.83 24.03 32.47
CA VAL A 732 36.56 22.80 32.09
C VAL A 732 37.08 22.01 33.31
N SER A 733 37.37 22.68 34.43
CA SER A 733 37.78 22.04 35.70
C SER A 733 36.74 21.06 36.24
N ASP A 734 35.45 21.32 36.02
CA ASP A 734 34.36 20.47 36.53
C ASP A 734 34.24 19.16 35.72
N ARG A 735 34.80 19.12 34.49
CA ARG A 735 34.87 17.92 33.65
C ARG A 735 35.91 16.91 34.14
N LEU A 736 36.99 17.38 34.78
CA LEU A 736 37.98 16.49 35.38
C LEU A 736 37.41 15.74 36.58
N ALA A 737 36.72 16.46 37.48
CA ALA A 737 36.08 15.85 38.64
C ALA A 737 35.00 14.84 38.25
N ALA A 738 34.25 15.10 37.17
CA ALA A 738 33.27 14.14 36.63
C ALA A 738 33.94 12.90 36.00
N ALA A 739 35.11 13.06 35.36
CA ALA A 739 35.87 11.94 34.82
C ALA A 739 36.45 11.04 35.92
N GLU A 740 36.95 11.63 37.02
CA GLU A 740 37.42 10.88 38.20
C GLU A 740 36.27 10.08 38.87
N ALA A 741 35.09 10.69 39.05
CA ALA A 741 33.97 10.02 39.70
C ALA A 741 33.46 8.78 38.93
N VAL A 742 33.49 8.80 37.59
CA VAL A 742 33.11 7.66 36.75
C VAL A 742 34.13 6.52 36.87
N ILE A 743 35.41 6.85 37.02
CA ILE A 743 36.49 5.87 37.19
C ILE A 743 36.37 5.18 38.55
N ASP A 744 36.05 5.92 39.60
CA ASP A 744 35.80 5.36 40.93
C ASP A 744 34.62 4.37 40.93
N GLU A 745 33.55 4.63 40.17
CA GLU A 745 32.43 3.69 40.00
C GLU A 745 32.83 2.42 39.22
N ASP A 746 33.60 2.56 38.15
CA ASP A 746 34.12 1.44 37.37
C ASP A 746 35.03 0.54 38.22
N HIS A 747 35.91 1.13 39.04
CA HIS A 747 36.78 0.40 39.98
C HIS A 747 35.98 -0.41 41.00
N LEU A 748 34.92 0.16 41.57
CA LEU A 748 34.07 -0.53 42.54
C LEU A 748 33.36 -1.74 41.90
N LEU A 749 32.94 -1.61 40.63
CA LEU A 749 32.31 -2.69 39.88
C LEU A 749 33.31 -3.79 39.51
N LEU A 750 34.53 -3.42 39.10
CA LEU A 750 35.63 -4.34 38.83
C LEU A 750 36.02 -5.13 40.08
N GLU A 751 36.09 -4.48 41.24
CA GLU A 751 36.39 -5.16 42.51
C GLU A 751 35.29 -6.17 42.87
N LYS A 752 34.01 -5.81 42.66
CA LYS A 752 32.87 -6.71 42.91
C LYS A 752 32.86 -7.91 41.98
N LEU A 753 33.08 -7.71 40.68
CA LEU A 753 33.19 -8.79 39.69
C LEU A 753 34.40 -9.69 39.99
N GLY A 754 35.52 -9.10 40.37
CA GLY A 754 36.72 -9.82 40.81
C GLY A 754 36.46 -10.69 42.03
N ALA A 755 35.78 -10.17 43.05
CA ALA A 755 35.43 -10.93 44.26
C ALA A 755 34.52 -12.13 43.95
N GLN A 756 33.49 -11.94 43.11
CA GLN A 756 32.59 -13.02 42.69
C GLN A 756 33.33 -14.15 41.93
N LEU A 757 34.30 -13.77 41.10
CA LEU A 757 35.11 -14.72 40.34
C LEU A 757 36.11 -15.50 41.21
N VAL A 758 36.59 -14.92 42.32
CA VAL A 758 37.50 -15.57 43.28
C VAL A 758 36.75 -16.59 44.16
N GLU A 759 35.49 -16.32 44.53
CA GLU A 759 34.66 -17.24 45.31
C GLU A 759 34.14 -18.43 44.50
N ALA A 760 34.02 -18.29 43.18
CA ALA A 760 33.59 -19.36 42.30
C ALA A 760 34.68 -20.45 42.14
N ARG A 761 34.42 -21.67 42.63
CA ARG A 761 35.30 -22.85 42.44
C ARG A 761 35.63 -23.14 40.97
N ARG A 762 34.75 -22.74 40.04
CA ARG A 762 34.97 -22.64 38.59
C ARG A 762 34.21 -21.41 38.07
N PRO A 763 34.89 -20.39 37.55
CA PRO A 763 34.23 -19.25 36.92
C PRO A 763 33.41 -19.70 35.71
N ALA A 764 32.18 -19.20 35.56
CA ALA A 764 31.41 -19.43 34.34
C ALA A 764 32.07 -18.68 33.16
N MET A 765 32.10 -19.31 31.98
CA MET A 765 32.68 -18.71 30.77
C MET A 765 32.08 -17.33 30.47
N TYR A 766 30.75 -17.22 30.63
CA TYR A 766 30.01 -15.99 30.44
C TYR A 766 30.52 -14.84 31.35
N THR A 767 30.82 -15.13 32.62
CA THR A 767 31.33 -14.13 33.58
C THR A 767 32.76 -13.66 33.27
N LEU A 768 33.59 -14.53 32.68
CA LEU A 768 34.94 -14.14 32.23
C LEU A 768 34.88 -13.24 30.97
N GLU A 769 33.95 -13.51 30.07
CA GLU A 769 33.71 -12.68 28.89
C GLU A 769 33.12 -11.32 29.27
N GLU A 770 32.25 -11.27 30.28
CA GLU A 770 31.74 -10.03 30.88
C GLU A 770 32.87 -9.19 31.48
N LEU A 771 33.78 -9.79 32.27
CA LEU A 771 34.95 -9.08 32.82
C LEU A 771 35.84 -8.51 31.71
N ALA A 772 36.08 -9.29 30.64
CA ALA A 772 36.90 -8.86 29.51
C ALA A 772 36.26 -7.71 28.71
N ALA A 773 34.95 -7.75 28.52
CA ALA A 773 34.20 -6.65 27.90
C ALA A 773 34.25 -5.39 28.77
N HIS A 774 34.13 -5.54 30.09
CA HIS A 774 34.14 -4.42 31.03
C HIS A 774 35.51 -3.73 31.08
N LEU A 775 36.61 -4.50 31.24
CA LEU A 775 37.97 -3.97 31.26
C LEU A 775 38.36 -3.27 29.94
N ARG A 776 37.98 -3.84 28.79
CA ARG A 776 38.20 -3.16 27.49
C ARG A 776 37.46 -1.82 27.41
N GLY A 777 36.23 -1.79 27.93
CA GLY A 777 35.45 -0.56 27.99
C GLY A 777 36.08 0.47 28.93
N HIS A 778 36.54 0.06 30.10
CA HIS A 778 37.14 0.92 31.13
C HIS A 778 38.47 1.54 30.65
N PHE A 779 39.44 0.72 30.25
CA PHE A 779 40.72 1.21 29.74
C PHE A 779 40.57 2.10 28.50
N GLY A 780 39.65 1.75 27.60
CA GLY A 780 39.35 2.57 26.43
C GLY A 780 38.73 3.94 26.78
N ARG A 781 38.03 4.05 27.93
CA ARG A 781 37.51 5.33 28.43
C ARG A 781 38.61 6.20 29.04
N GLU A 782 39.59 5.60 29.72
CA GLU A 782 40.68 6.32 30.37
C GLU A 782 41.67 6.90 29.35
N GLU A 783 42.04 6.10 28.35
CA GLU A 783 43.00 6.45 27.30
C GLU A 783 42.45 7.44 26.25
N ALA A 784 41.14 7.67 26.23
CA ALA A 784 40.53 8.58 25.28
C ALA A 784 41.09 10.01 25.41
N ARG A 785 41.09 10.77 24.32
CA ARG A 785 41.61 12.16 24.30
C ARG A 785 40.90 13.07 25.32
N ASP A 786 39.64 12.79 25.59
CA ASP A 786 38.76 13.42 26.57
C ASP A 786 38.52 12.53 27.82
N GLY A 787 39.20 11.40 27.91
CA GLY A 787 39.29 10.54 29.09
C GLY A 787 40.28 11.08 30.12
N LEU A 788 40.40 10.41 31.26
CA LEU A 788 41.28 10.85 32.34
C LEU A 788 42.71 11.07 31.86
N HIS A 789 43.30 10.14 31.09
CA HIS A 789 44.68 10.28 30.60
C HIS A 789 44.82 11.47 29.65
N GLY A 790 43.85 11.65 28.75
CA GLY A 790 43.84 12.73 27.78
C GLY A 790 43.68 14.12 28.41
N LEU A 791 42.76 14.24 29.38
CA LEU A 791 42.51 15.46 30.14
C LEU A 791 43.69 15.81 31.05
N VAL A 792 44.19 14.85 31.81
CA VAL A 792 45.34 15.03 32.70
C VAL A 792 46.60 15.35 31.89
N SER A 793 46.83 14.68 30.76
CA SER A 793 47.97 14.97 29.87
C SER A 793 47.87 16.33 29.17
N ALA A 794 46.67 16.86 28.97
CA ALA A 794 46.48 18.22 28.45
C ALA A 794 46.78 19.29 29.52
N GLN A 795 46.44 19.00 30.78
CA GLN A 795 46.64 19.92 31.92
C GLN A 795 48.04 19.84 32.52
N ALA A 796 48.66 18.66 32.53
CA ALA A 796 49.98 18.39 33.11
C ALA A 796 50.86 17.56 32.14
N PRO A 797 51.35 18.14 31.02
CA PRO A 797 52.03 17.43 29.94
C PRO A 797 53.27 16.63 30.36
N GLN A 798 53.91 16.99 31.48
CA GLN A 798 55.06 16.30 32.03
C GLN A 798 54.78 14.85 32.49
N TYR A 799 53.52 14.49 32.75
CA TYR A 799 53.10 13.13 33.13
C TYR A 799 52.67 12.27 31.95
N ARG A 800 52.71 12.79 30.72
CA ARG A 800 52.29 12.03 29.52
C ARG A 800 53.03 10.70 29.38
N GLY A 801 54.33 10.66 29.68
CA GLY A 801 55.13 9.44 29.62
C GLY A 801 54.69 8.37 30.64
N ASP A 802 54.21 8.78 31.82
CA ASP A 802 53.68 7.87 32.83
C ASP A 802 52.35 7.24 32.36
N PHE A 803 51.47 8.04 31.75
CA PHE A 803 50.20 7.53 31.21
C PHE A 803 50.39 6.67 29.94
N GLU A 804 51.39 6.94 29.12
CA GLU A 804 51.77 6.04 28.01
C GLU A 804 52.25 4.66 28.53
N GLU A 805 52.94 4.63 29.67
CA GLU A 805 53.34 3.37 30.33
C GLU A 805 52.14 2.62 30.93
N ILE A 806 51.19 3.34 31.53
CA ILE A 806 49.91 2.79 32.05
C ILE A 806 49.08 2.19 30.91
N ALA A 807 48.94 2.87 29.76
CA ALA A 807 48.27 2.31 28.59
C ALA A 807 48.96 1.04 28.04
N CYS A 808 50.30 0.97 28.12
CA CYS A 808 51.04 -0.26 27.81
C CYS A 808 50.75 -1.39 28.83
N GLU A 809 50.42 -1.07 30.08
CA GLU A 809 49.95 -2.03 31.07
C GLU A 809 48.52 -2.52 30.77
N HIS A 810 47.60 -1.62 30.36
CA HIS A 810 46.25 -1.99 29.91
C HIS A 810 46.28 -3.07 28.84
N ALA A 811 47.09 -2.86 27.79
CA ALA A 811 47.26 -3.83 26.71
C ALA A 811 47.77 -5.19 27.20
N ARG A 812 48.69 -5.21 28.18
CA ARG A 812 49.23 -6.44 28.78
C ARG A 812 48.20 -7.18 29.64
N ILE A 813 47.41 -6.44 30.43
CA ILE A 813 46.34 -6.98 31.27
C ILE A 813 45.27 -7.62 30.39
N LEU A 814 44.83 -6.92 29.33
CA LEU A 814 43.84 -7.42 28.37
C LEU A 814 44.33 -8.67 27.63
N ALA A 815 45.57 -8.67 27.13
CA ALA A 815 46.14 -9.84 26.45
C ALA A 815 46.23 -11.06 27.39
N THR A 816 46.54 -10.84 28.67
CA THR A 816 46.58 -11.90 29.68
C THR A 816 45.19 -12.47 29.93
N LEU A 817 44.17 -11.61 30.07
CA LEU A 817 42.78 -12.02 30.26
C LEU A 817 42.23 -12.80 29.06
N GLU A 818 42.52 -12.36 27.83
CA GLU A 818 42.11 -13.06 26.62
C GLU A 818 42.72 -14.47 26.54
N GLY A 819 43.99 -14.62 26.97
CA GLY A 819 44.62 -15.92 27.11
C GLY A 819 43.93 -16.84 28.13
N ILE A 820 43.48 -16.28 29.26
CA ILE A 820 42.70 -16.99 30.29
C ILE A 820 41.34 -17.43 29.74
N VAL A 821 40.62 -16.54 29.04
CA VAL A 821 39.33 -16.84 28.40
C VAL A 821 39.48 -17.97 27.37
N ALA A 822 40.53 -17.93 26.54
CA ALA A 822 40.78 -18.96 25.54
C ALA A 822 41.05 -20.35 26.18
N ARG A 823 41.82 -20.41 27.26
CA ARG A 823 42.07 -21.66 28.01
C ARG A 823 40.81 -22.18 28.71
N ALA A 824 40.00 -21.29 29.28
CA ALA A 824 38.72 -21.66 29.88
C ALA A 824 37.74 -22.25 28.86
N ARG A 825 37.70 -21.72 27.63
CA ARG A 825 36.91 -22.29 26.50
C ARG A 825 37.33 -23.70 26.15
N GLY A 826 38.61 -24.05 26.33
CA GLY A 826 39.14 -25.41 26.14
C GLY A 826 38.89 -26.38 27.31
N GLY A 827 38.15 -25.96 28.34
CA GLY A 827 37.84 -26.79 29.52
C GLY A 827 38.96 -26.86 30.58
N GLY A 828 39.99 -26.01 30.46
CA GLY A 828 41.08 -25.92 31.44
C GLY A 828 40.65 -25.25 32.76
N ASP A 829 41.28 -25.64 33.87
CA ASP A 829 41.12 -24.94 35.15
C ASP A 829 42.01 -23.68 35.18
N VAL A 830 41.38 -22.51 35.22
CA VAL A 830 42.05 -21.20 35.13
C VAL A 830 42.00 -20.39 36.43
N ALA A 831 41.51 -20.98 37.53
CA ALA A 831 41.25 -20.23 38.77
C ALA A 831 42.53 -19.62 39.38
N GLY A 832 43.68 -20.28 39.24
CA GLY A 832 44.97 -19.76 39.71
C GLY A 832 45.48 -18.57 38.90
N GLU A 833 45.37 -18.64 37.57
CA GLU A 833 45.78 -17.58 36.66
C GLU A 833 44.91 -16.33 36.81
N LEU A 834 43.59 -16.53 36.99
CA LEU A 834 42.65 -15.45 37.24
C LEU A 834 42.94 -14.70 38.55
N ARG A 835 43.27 -15.43 39.63
CA ARG A 835 43.70 -14.80 40.90
C ARG A 835 44.97 -13.96 40.72
N GLY A 836 45.92 -14.45 39.91
CA GLY A 836 47.13 -13.71 39.57
C GLY A 836 46.82 -12.40 38.83
N LEU A 837 45.98 -12.48 37.80
CA LEU A 837 45.56 -11.30 37.01
C LEU A 837 44.83 -10.25 37.86
N LEU A 838 43.91 -10.68 38.73
CA LEU A 838 43.19 -9.76 39.63
C LEU A 838 44.14 -9.09 40.63
N GLY A 839 45.20 -9.78 41.07
CA GLY A 839 46.28 -9.18 41.86
C GLY A 839 47.06 -8.12 41.07
N THR A 840 47.36 -8.38 39.79
CA THR A 840 48.01 -7.40 38.91
C THR A 840 47.13 -6.18 38.68
N LEU A 841 45.83 -6.36 38.47
CA LEU A 841 44.88 -5.27 38.26
C LEU A 841 44.85 -4.32 39.48
N LYS A 842 44.79 -4.87 40.70
CA LYS A 842 44.82 -4.05 41.93
C LYS A 842 46.09 -3.21 42.09
N VAL A 843 47.24 -3.75 41.69
CA VAL A 843 48.52 -3.02 41.74
C VAL A 843 48.56 -1.91 40.69
N HIS A 844 48.00 -2.19 39.51
CA HIS A 844 47.89 -1.25 38.42
C HIS A 844 46.97 -0.06 38.78
N GLU A 845 45.77 -0.32 39.27
CA GLU A 845 44.81 0.72 39.72
C GLU A 845 45.43 1.64 40.78
N ALA A 846 46.17 1.07 41.75
CA ALA A 846 46.85 1.85 42.78
C ALA A 846 47.96 2.76 42.21
N ARG A 847 48.66 2.29 41.17
CA ARG A 847 49.71 3.06 40.48
C ARG A 847 49.09 4.21 39.68
N GLU A 848 48.05 3.93 38.90
CA GLU A 848 47.32 4.92 38.11
C GLU A 848 46.70 6.01 38.99
N THR A 849 46.08 5.62 40.11
CA THR A 849 45.53 6.57 41.10
C THR A 849 46.61 7.51 41.63
N GLU A 850 47.80 6.99 41.96
CA GLU A 850 48.89 7.81 42.49
C GLU A 850 49.51 8.74 41.43
N VAL A 851 49.59 8.31 40.16
CA VAL A 851 50.05 9.16 39.05
C VAL A 851 49.04 10.28 38.79
N THR A 852 47.75 9.94 38.74
CA THR A 852 46.64 10.89 38.57
C THR A 852 46.61 11.92 39.69
N ARG A 853 46.69 11.48 40.96
CA ARG A 853 46.73 12.38 42.11
C ARG A 853 47.92 13.34 42.08
N LYS A 854 49.10 12.86 41.66
CA LYS A 854 50.30 13.70 41.50
C LYS A 854 50.14 14.73 40.39
N ALA A 855 49.47 14.36 39.31
CA ALA A 855 49.22 15.25 38.18
C ALA A 855 48.18 16.34 38.50
N LEU A 856 47.24 16.07 39.41
CA LEU A 856 46.11 16.96 39.74
C LEU A 856 46.27 17.79 41.02
N CYS A 857 47.17 17.40 41.93
CA CYS A 857 47.48 18.17 43.14
C CYS A 857 48.45 19.36 42.90
N ARG A 858 48.72 19.72 41.63
CA ARG A 858 49.53 20.89 41.23
C ARG A 858 48.72 21.74 40.26
#